data_AF-A0A2N1U990-F1
#
_entry.id   AF-A0A2N1U990-F1
#
_cell.length_a   1.000
_cell.length_b   1.000
_cell.length_c   1.000
_cell.angle_alpha   90.00
_cell.angle_beta   90.00
_cell.angle_gamma   90.00
#
_symmetry.space_group_name_H-M   'P 1'
#
loop_
_entity.id
_entity.type
_entity.pdbx_description
1 polymer ?
#
loop_
_entity_poly.entity_id
_entity_poly.type
_entity_poly.pdbx_seq_one_letter_code
_entity_poly.pdbx_strand_id
1 'polypeptide(L)'
;MRSRRQLRKVFAWSLLLLVLTLVSVLVSEVAFARAGGGHGYSGGGGSGGGRSGGGGGEAELIMLLIRLIIYYPHIGIPLAIVVGVLAWKGYLKGEDTYVDYTITKASRVKPDNFSKVALTQLKQRDPGFDENFFIGRAKKAFRLIQDAWTARKLDKAQAFLSDGIFEQFSIQLAEMREKGIIDHLEALEISSATPVKFQSDKNFDVIHLRIDASAINYRKDEKTGKLLNGSRSPEPFAEVWSFMRKPGVKTLKKGGLMEGQCPNCGNPIQIGRLSKCEVCGSLLRSGEYDWVLTSITQACEWSVRPDKAVPGLDTIVTADPGFNMQHIKERVAVMFWRKTEAERIGKVEPLRKIARDEFCEAQQQWLKPDKSGTRRFYTGCAVGAVELLGVELLEPDDNAFVEVIWSGIPSFQMPGKGIETAGQPINFRHVFVLIRRHGAKTKLETSLASSHCPSCGAPEQTGSENECAYCGAVMNDGKSEWVLDAVVDRSDPQVREILNRLSAAAKKITEEYQAKAAARHGAKGGVAAPPLDEFGVSGIELLRWTVAMMLADGHIDNKEMNMIRDLAGKRDIPEARIQQVIEEFKAVIDPAVHVMQTSKINADTELLRYIARVALADGKLTPEETDMIKTVGTKLGLSGIDIDMLLKRERRAIFQEAKDILRNMKP
;
A
#
# COMPACT_ATOMS: atom_id res chain seq x y z
N MET A 1 36.80 -32.04 -48.88
CA MET A 1 36.16 -30.71 -49.08
C MET A 1 34.80 -30.50 -48.37
N ARG A 2 33.92 -31.50 -48.18
CA ARG A 2 32.54 -31.26 -47.66
C ARG A 2 32.43 -30.59 -46.28
N SER A 3 33.26 -30.95 -45.30
CA SER A 3 33.14 -30.50 -43.89
C SER A 3 33.18 -28.96 -43.70
N ARG A 4 34.10 -28.24 -44.35
CA ARG A 4 34.25 -26.78 -44.20
C ARG A 4 33.00 -25.99 -44.63
N ARG A 5 32.16 -26.52 -45.53
CA ARG A 5 30.87 -25.89 -45.90
C ARG A 5 29.76 -26.12 -44.88
N GLN A 6 29.74 -27.27 -44.19
CA GLN A 6 28.79 -27.52 -43.10
C GLN A 6 29.14 -26.69 -41.86
N LEU A 7 30.41 -26.66 -41.44
CA LEU A 7 30.87 -25.83 -40.32
C LEU A 7 30.52 -24.35 -40.49
N ARG A 8 30.72 -23.76 -41.69
CA ARG A 8 30.31 -22.38 -41.98
C ARG A 8 28.79 -22.16 -41.92
N LYS A 9 27.97 -23.16 -42.30
CA LYS A 9 26.52 -23.07 -42.14
C LYS A 9 26.10 -23.13 -40.66
N VAL A 10 26.63 -24.10 -39.90
CA VAL A 10 26.34 -24.20 -38.46
C VAL A 10 26.73 -22.91 -37.75
N PHE A 11 27.96 -22.41 -37.95
CA PHE A 11 28.42 -21.19 -37.31
C PHE A 11 27.59 -19.95 -37.68
N ALA A 12 27.14 -19.83 -38.95
CA ALA A 12 26.25 -18.75 -39.36
C ALA A 12 24.84 -18.84 -38.74
N TRP A 13 24.29 -20.05 -38.61
CA TRP A 13 23.01 -20.26 -37.91
C TRP A 13 23.13 -20.05 -36.40
N SER A 14 24.24 -20.45 -35.77
CA SER A 14 24.54 -20.15 -34.38
C SER A 14 24.68 -18.65 -34.14
N LEU A 15 25.35 -17.92 -35.04
CA LEU A 15 25.47 -16.46 -34.93
C LEU A 15 24.13 -15.76 -35.15
N LEU A 16 23.31 -16.22 -36.10
CA LEU A 16 21.96 -15.69 -36.33
C LEU A 16 21.05 -15.94 -35.11
N LEU A 17 21.10 -17.14 -34.52
CA LEU A 17 20.39 -17.46 -33.27
C LEU A 17 20.87 -16.58 -32.11
N LEU A 18 22.19 -16.38 -31.97
CA LEU A 18 22.77 -15.57 -30.89
C LEU A 18 22.48 -14.07 -31.05
N VAL A 19 22.35 -13.57 -32.29
CA VAL A 19 21.85 -12.21 -32.55
C VAL A 19 20.34 -12.11 -32.31
N LEU A 20 19.55 -13.12 -32.69
CA LEU A 20 18.12 -13.15 -32.39
C LEU A 20 17.85 -13.20 -30.88
N THR A 21 18.63 -13.97 -30.10
CA THR A 21 18.52 -13.98 -28.64
C THR A 21 19.05 -12.70 -27.99
N LEU A 22 20.12 -12.07 -28.50
CA LEU A 22 20.53 -10.74 -28.03
C LEU A 22 19.43 -9.69 -28.27
N VAL A 23 18.75 -9.73 -29.41
CA VAL A 23 17.66 -8.81 -29.75
C VAL A 23 16.39 -9.08 -28.92
N SER A 24 16.13 -10.32 -28.50
CA SER A 24 15.05 -10.65 -27.56
C SER A 24 15.44 -10.57 -26.07
N VAL A 25 16.70 -10.24 -25.75
CA VAL A 25 17.17 -9.89 -24.39
C VAL A 25 17.28 -8.36 -24.23
N LEU A 26 16.54 -7.61 -25.04
CA LEU A 26 16.05 -6.28 -24.64
C LEU A 26 15.06 -6.46 -23.48
N VAL A 27 15.59 -6.46 -22.26
CA VAL A 27 14.80 -6.46 -21.01
C VAL A 27 13.88 -5.25 -21.04
N SER A 28 12.58 -5.50 -21.21
CA SER A 28 11.57 -4.54 -20.82
C SER A 28 11.53 -4.52 -19.29
N GLU A 29 12.00 -3.42 -18.68
CA GLU A 29 11.48 -2.98 -17.38
C GLU A 29 9.94 -3.00 -17.42
N VAL A 30 9.24 -2.95 -16.28
CA VAL A 30 7.76 -2.97 -16.29
C VAL A 30 7.14 -1.70 -15.65
N ALA A 31 6.18 -1.08 -16.34
CA ALA A 31 5.56 0.22 -16.02
C ALA A 31 4.03 0.17 -16.22
N PHE A 32 3.24 0.20 -15.13
CA PHE A 32 1.82 0.58 -15.19
C PHE A 32 1.75 2.06 -15.59
N ALA A 33 1.30 2.35 -16.80
CA ALA A 33 1.11 3.71 -17.29
C ALA A 33 -0.18 4.37 -16.74
N ARG A 34 -0.32 4.44 -15.42
CA ARG A 34 -1.52 4.96 -14.73
C ARG A 34 -1.21 5.73 -13.44
N ALA A 35 -2.11 6.63 -13.07
CA ALA A 35 -1.88 7.58 -11.97
C ALA A 35 -1.73 6.95 -10.57
N GLY A 36 -2.39 5.81 -10.32
CA GLY A 36 -2.46 5.16 -9.01
C GLY A 36 -1.28 4.25 -8.63
N GLY A 37 -0.14 4.36 -9.33
CA GLY A 37 1.09 3.61 -9.03
C GLY A 37 1.46 2.60 -10.13
N GLY A 38 2.76 2.47 -10.37
CA GLY A 38 3.29 2.70 -11.72
C GLY A 38 4.09 1.59 -12.41
N HIS A 39 4.17 0.35 -11.91
CA HIS A 39 5.00 -0.76 -12.44
C HIS A 39 4.28 -2.15 -12.46
N GLY A 40 4.12 -2.77 -13.66
CA GLY A 40 3.09 -3.77 -14.11
C GLY A 40 2.80 -5.05 -13.28
N TYR A 41 1.68 -5.78 -13.48
CA TYR A 41 1.16 -6.59 -14.62
C TYR A 41 2.05 -7.75 -15.11
N SER A 42 1.57 -8.94 -15.52
CA SER A 42 0.25 -9.67 -15.50
C SER A 42 0.54 -11.20 -15.66
N GLY A 43 -0.32 -12.21 -15.87
CA GLY A 43 -1.78 -12.42 -16.08
C GLY A 43 -2.03 -13.54 -17.15
N GLY A 44 -3.03 -14.45 -17.10
CA GLY A 44 -4.04 -14.82 -16.11
C GLY A 44 -5.09 -15.84 -16.66
N GLY A 45 -5.53 -16.84 -15.88
CA GLY A 45 -6.53 -17.89 -16.24
C GLY A 45 -6.43 -19.14 -15.32
N GLY A 46 -7.39 -20.07 -15.20
CA GLY A 46 -8.78 -20.12 -15.68
C GLY A 46 -9.45 -21.52 -15.52
N SER A 47 -10.62 -21.60 -14.85
CA SER A 47 -11.46 -22.82 -14.61
C SER A 47 -10.83 -23.95 -13.76
N GLY A 48 -11.58 -24.90 -13.16
CA GLY A 48 -13.03 -25.03 -12.97
C GLY A 48 -13.52 -26.51 -12.97
N GLY A 49 -14.26 -26.94 -11.95
CA GLY A 49 -14.88 -28.28 -11.94
C GLY A 49 -15.34 -28.80 -10.57
N GLY A 50 -16.42 -29.58 -10.54
CA GLY A 50 -16.92 -30.25 -9.33
C GLY A 50 -17.90 -31.38 -9.66
N ARG A 51 -18.02 -32.37 -8.76
CA ARG A 51 -18.98 -33.49 -8.79
C ARG A 51 -19.22 -33.92 -7.33
N SER A 52 -20.43 -33.77 -6.80
CA SER A 52 -21.56 -34.72 -6.86
C SER A 52 -21.31 -35.97 -6.00
N GLY A 53 -21.85 -35.98 -4.78
CA GLY A 53 -21.94 -37.19 -3.96
C GLY A 53 -23.14 -38.06 -4.34
N GLY A 54 -23.11 -39.32 -3.93
CA GLY A 54 -24.24 -40.25 -3.95
C GLY A 54 -24.11 -41.19 -2.76
N GLY A 55 -25.19 -41.36 -1.99
CA GLY A 55 -25.22 -42.18 -0.79
C GLY A 55 -26.35 -43.20 -0.83
N GLY A 56 -26.17 -44.32 -0.12
CA GLY A 56 -27.14 -45.42 -0.03
C GLY A 56 -26.44 -46.77 0.12
N GLY A 57 -26.52 -47.38 1.32
CA GLY A 57 -25.94 -48.71 1.60
C GLY A 57 -25.40 -48.92 3.03
N GLU A 58 -25.33 -47.88 3.86
CA GLU A 58 -24.59 -47.92 5.13
C GLU A 58 -25.19 -48.85 6.20
N ALA A 59 -26.52 -49.04 6.21
CA ALA A 59 -27.21 -49.81 7.25
C ALA A 59 -26.95 -51.33 7.19
N GLU A 60 -26.91 -51.93 5.99
CA GLU A 60 -26.69 -53.37 5.84
C GLU A 60 -25.25 -53.78 6.21
N LEU A 61 -24.27 -52.92 5.90
CA LEU A 61 -22.86 -53.15 6.22
C LEU A 61 -22.61 -53.18 7.73
N ILE A 62 -23.31 -52.35 8.50
CA ILE A 62 -23.23 -52.35 9.98
C ILE A 62 -23.84 -53.64 10.55
N MET A 63 -25.00 -54.08 10.05
CA MET A 63 -25.62 -55.36 10.43
C MET A 63 -24.72 -56.57 10.11
N LEU A 64 -24.07 -56.57 8.94
CA LEU A 64 -23.10 -57.61 8.55
C LEU A 64 -21.87 -57.61 9.47
N LEU A 65 -21.33 -56.44 9.83
CA LEU A 65 -20.18 -56.33 10.73
C LEU A 65 -20.51 -56.87 12.14
N ILE A 66 -21.67 -56.50 12.69
CA ILE A 66 -22.15 -57.01 13.99
C ILE A 66 -22.31 -58.54 13.94
N ARG A 67 -22.90 -59.07 12.86
CA ARG A 67 -23.05 -60.52 12.67
C ARG A 67 -21.70 -61.24 12.57
N LEU A 68 -20.70 -60.66 11.91
CA LEU A 68 -19.34 -61.21 11.83
C LEU A 68 -18.64 -61.21 13.20
N ILE A 69 -18.82 -60.16 14.02
CA ILE A 69 -18.25 -60.10 15.38
C ILE A 69 -18.83 -61.21 16.27
N ILE A 70 -20.15 -61.43 16.21
CA ILE A 70 -20.85 -62.40 17.08
C ILE A 70 -20.58 -63.85 16.65
N TYR A 71 -20.72 -64.18 15.36
CA TYR A 71 -20.64 -65.57 14.88
C TYR A 71 -19.24 -66.00 14.43
N TYR A 72 -18.36 -65.07 14.07
CA TYR A 72 -17.01 -65.36 13.54
C TYR A 72 -15.95 -64.40 14.13
N PRO A 73 -15.78 -64.32 15.47
CA PRO A 73 -14.99 -63.28 16.14
C PRO A 73 -13.54 -63.19 15.68
N HIS A 74 -12.93 -64.30 15.24
CA HIS A 74 -11.57 -64.36 14.69
C HIS A 74 -11.42 -63.62 13.34
N ILE A 75 -12.52 -63.34 12.64
CA ILE A 75 -12.58 -62.49 11.43
C ILE A 75 -13.21 -61.13 11.78
N GLY A 76 -14.31 -61.14 12.54
CA GLY A 76 -15.09 -59.95 12.87
C GLY A 76 -14.33 -58.92 13.71
N ILE A 77 -13.54 -59.34 14.71
CA ILE A 77 -12.81 -58.41 15.58
C ILE A 77 -11.67 -57.70 14.83
N PRO A 78 -10.77 -58.39 14.08
CA PRO A 78 -9.79 -57.70 13.23
C PRO A 78 -10.43 -56.76 12.20
N LEU A 79 -11.52 -57.18 11.56
CA LEU A 79 -12.25 -56.35 10.60
C LEU A 79 -12.84 -55.09 11.26
N ALA A 80 -13.43 -55.23 12.45
CA ALA A 80 -13.97 -54.11 13.22
C ALA A 80 -12.88 -53.11 13.66
N ILE A 81 -11.67 -53.58 14.00
CA ILE A 81 -10.52 -52.70 14.29
C ILE A 81 -10.10 -51.93 13.03
N VAL A 82 -10.02 -52.58 11.87
CA VAL A 82 -9.69 -51.91 10.60
C VAL A 82 -10.76 -50.88 10.21
N VAL A 83 -12.05 -51.24 10.31
CA VAL A 83 -13.17 -50.33 10.08
C VAL A 83 -13.14 -49.16 11.08
N GLY A 84 -12.84 -49.42 12.36
CA GLY A 84 -12.69 -48.39 13.38
C GLY A 84 -11.55 -47.41 13.10
N VAL A 85 -10.38 -47.90 12.64
CA VAL A 85 -9.25 -47.06 12.24
C VAL A 85 -9.57 -46.25 10.97
N LEU A 86 -10.29 -46.83 10.00
CA LEU A 86 -10.76 -46.10 8.81
C LEU A 86 -11.81 -45.05 9.15
N ALA A 87 -12.75 -45.36 10.04
CA ALA A 87 -13.76 -44.43 10.54
C ALA A 87 -13.12 -43.29 11.37
N TRP A 88 -12.12 -43.58 12.20
CA TRP A 88 -11.36 -42.58 12.94
C TRP A 88 -10.58 -41.65 12.01
N LYS A 89 -9.89 -42.20 10.99
CA LYS A 89 -9.24 -41.39 9.95
C LYS A 89 -10.25 -40.57 9.14
N GLY A 90 -11.43 -41.12 8.87
CA GLY A 90 -12.55 -40.42 8.22
C GLY A 90 -13.11 -39.29 9.07
N TYR A 91 -13.27 -39.49 10.38
CA TYR A 91 -13.76 -38.50 11.33
C TYR A 91 -12.79 -37.32 11.46
N LEU A 92 -11.49 -37.57 11.67
CA LEU A 92 -10.47 -36.52 11.70
C LEU A 92 -10.45 -35.71 10.39
N LYS A 93 -10.49 -36.40 9.24
CA LYS A 93 -10.56 -35.76 7.92
C LYS A 93 -11.86 -34.99 7.71
N GLY A 94 -12.96 -35.41 8.34
CA GLY A 94 -14.24 -34.71 8.35
C GLY A 94 -14.22 -33.42 9.16
N GLU A 95 -13.58 -33.42 10.33
CA GLU A 95 -13.35 -32.22 11.13
C GLU A 95 -12.47 -31.21 10.38
N ASP A 96 -11.36 -31.66 9.78
CA ASP A 96 -10.54 -30.83 8.88
C ASP A 96 -11.35 -30.26 7.70
N THR A 97 -12.15 -31.08 7.02
CA THR A 97 -12.97 -30.64 5.88
C THR A 97 -14.02 -29.61 6.30
N TYR A 98 -14.57 -29.71 7.53
CA TYR A 98 -15.50 -28.72 8.09
C TYR A 98 -14.79 -27.42 8.46
N VAL A 99 -13.58 -27.49 9.03
CA VAL A 99 -12.72 -26.31 9.28
C VAL A 99 -12.45 -25.58 7.96
N ASP A 100 -11.94 -26.30 6.95
CA ASP A 100 -11.62 -25.76 5.64
C ASP A 100 -12.83 -25.09 4.99
N TYR A 101 -13.95 -25.80 4.88
CA TYR A 101 -15.20 -25.27 4.31
C TYR A 101 -15.68 -24.01 5.04
N THR A 102 -15.55 -23.96 6.36
CA THR A 102 -15.93 -22.79 7.16
C THR A 102 -15.04 -21.58 6.83
N ILE A 103 -13.72 -21.79 6.72
CA ILE A 103 -12.76 -20.73 6.37
C ILE A 103 -12.97 -20.28 4.92
N THR A 104 -12.99 -21.19 3.94
CA THR A 104 -13.24 -20.85 2.53
C THR A 104 -14.55 -20.08 2.36
N LYS A 105 -15.60 -20.45 3.10
CA LYS A 105 -16.90 -19.76 3.07
C LYS A 105 -16.83 -18.36 3.69
N ALA A 106 -16.11 -18.19 4.81
CA ALA A 106 -15.91 -16.88 5.43
C ALA A 106 -15.07 -15.94 4.53
N SER A 107 -13.96 -16.42 3.96
CA SER A 107 -13.09 -15.64 3.07
C SER A 107 -13.84 -15.07 1.87
N ARG A 108 -14.85 -15.78 1.33
CA ARG A 108 -15.72 -15.29 0.25
C ARG A 108 -16.66 -14.15 0.65
N VAL A 109 -17.08 -14.07 1.91
CA VAL A 109 -17.99 -13.02 2.42
C VAL A 109 -17.29 -11.95 3.25
N LYS A 110 -15.98 -12.10 3.47
CA LYS A 110 -15.14 -11.18 4.24
C LYS A 110 -15.09 -9.76 3.64
N PRO A 111 -15.01 -9.55 2.31
CA PRO A 111 -15.12 -8.20 1.71
C PRO A 111 -16.47 -7.53 2.03
N ASP A 112 -17.59 -8.27 1.89
CA ASP A 112 -18.93 -7.76 2.21
C ASP A 112 -19.05 -7.41 3.70
N ASN A 113 -18.44 -8.19 4.58
CA ASN A 113 -18.44 -7.93 6.02
C ASN A 113 -17.65 -6.66 6.38
N PHE A 114 -16.46 -6.45 5.80
CA PHE A 114 -15.73 -5.19 5.96
C PHE A 114 -16.51 -3.99 5.44
N SER A 115 -17.11 -4.11 4.25
CA SER A 115 -17.96 -3.08 3.67
C SER A 115 -19.12 -2.73 4.59
N LYS A 116 -19.87 -3.74 5.07
CA LYS A 116 -20.96 -3.56 6.05
C LYS A 116 -20.50 -2.88 7.33
N VAL A 117 -19.35 -3.23 7.90
CA VAL A 117 -18.81 -2.57 9.10
C VAL A 117 -18.49 -1.10 8.82
N ALA A 118 -17.74 -0.81 7.75
CA ALA A 118 -17.37 0.55 7.36
C ALA A 118 -18.61 1.42 7.06
N LEU A 119 -19.58 0.88 6.33
CA LEU A 119 -20.85 1.54 6.01
C LEU A 119 -21.73 1.75 7.24
N THR A 120 -21.74 0.82 8.20
CA THR A 120 -22.49 0.98 9.46
C THR A 120 -21.89 2.11 10.29
N GLN A 121 -20.57 2.15 10.46
CA GLN A 121 -19.87 3.22 11.18
C GLN A 121 -20.07 4.58 10.50
N LEU A 122 -20.05 4.63 9.16
CA LEU A 122 -20.31 5.86 8.40
C LEU A 122 -21.79 6.30 8.52
N LYS A 123 -22.75 5.38 8.39
CA LYS A 123 -24.19 5.69 8.52
C LYS A 123 -24.60 6.07 9.94
N GLN A 124 -23.86 5.68 10.98
CA GLN A 124 -24.02 6.22 12.34
C GLN A 124 -23.71 7.72 12.43
N ARG A 125 -22.78 8.22 11.60
CA ARG A 125 -22.35 9.64 11.57
C ARG A 125 -23.12 10.45 10.54
N ASP A 126 -23.48 9.83 9.43
CA ASP A 126 -24.25 10.40 8.33
C ASP A 126 -25.41 9.47 7.95
N PRO A 127 -26.55 9.51 8.67
CA PRO A 127 -27.69 8.63 8.40
C PRO A 127 -28.31 8.81 7.00
N GLY A 128 -27.98 9.90 6.30
CA GLY A 128 -28.34 10.14 4.90
C GLY A 128 -27.31 9.66 3.89
N PHE A 129 -26.31 8.87 4.28
CA PHE A 129 -25.25 8.41 3.37
C PHE A 129 -25.77 7.40 2.33
N ASP A 130 -25.90 7.89 1.10
CA ASP A 130 -26.14 7.09 -0.09
C ASP A 130 -24.81 6.54 -0.65
N GLU A 131 -24.65 5.25 -0.44
CA GLU A 131 -23.53 4.42 -0.87
C GLU A 131 -23.43 4.29 -2.40
N ASN A 132 -24.56 4.15 -3.10
CA ASN A 132 -24.58 4.04 -4.56
C ASN A 132 -24.21 5.38 -5.20
N PHE A 133 -24.69 6.49 -4.62
CA PHE A 133 -24.30 7.83 -5.02
C PHE A 133 -22.80 8.05 -4.80
N PHE A 134 -22.26 7.74 -3.61
CA PHE A 134 -20.83 7.86 -3.34
C PHE A 134 -19.97 7.01 -4.30
N ILE A 135 -20.32 5.73 -4.50
CA ILE A 135 -19.61 4.83 -5.41
C ILE A 135 -19.68 5.33 -6.86
N GLY A 136 -20.83 5.86 -7.30
CA GLY A 136 -20.98 6.46 -8.63
C GLY A 136 -20.04 7.65 -8.85
N ARG A 137 -19.93 8.54 -7.86
CA ARG A 137 -19.02 9.69 -7.88
C ARG A 137 -17.55 9.26 -7.85
N ALA A 138 -17.20 8.30 -7.00
CA ALA A 138 -15.84 7.75 -6.94
C ALA A 138 -15.44 7.06 -8.27
N LYS A 139 -16.34 6.27 -8.89
CA LYS A 139 -16.13 5.68 -10.24
C LYS A 139 -16.04 6.74 -11.36
N LYS A 140 -16.52 7.96 -11.15
CA LYS A 140 -16.34 9.11 -12.06
C LYS A 140 -14.98 9.79 -11.82
N ALA A 141 -14.66 10.11 -10.57
CA ALA A 141 -13.36 10.64 -10.15
C ALA A 141 -12.19 9.77 -10.62
N PHE A 142 -12.33 8.44 -10.51
CA PHE A 142 -11.38 7.45 -10.99
C PHE A 142 -11.06 7.62 -12.48
N ARG A 143 -12.08 7.66 -13.34
CA ARG A 143 -11.90 7.87 -14.79
C ARG A 143 -11.29 9.24 -15.10
N LEU A 144 -11.81 10.31 -14.48
CA LEU A 144 -11.29 11.67 -14.68
C LEU A 144 -9.79 11.79 -14.40
N ILE A 145 -9.25 11.03 -13.43
CA ILE A 145 -7.82 10.99 -13.14
C ILE A 145 -7.03 10.19 -14.17
N GLN A 146 -7.51 9.03 -14.64
CA GLN A 146 -6.79 8.27 -15.68
C GLN A 146 -6.82 9.02 -17.03
N ASP A 147 -7.93 9.71 -17.35
CA ASP A 147 -8.05 10.61 -18.50
C ASP A 147 -7.05 11.79 -18.38
N ALA A 148 -6.99 12.42 -17.21
CA ALA A 148 -6.08 13.54 -16.91
C ALA A 148 -4.60 13.13 -16.96
N TRP A 149 -4.27 11.93 -16.48
CA TRP A 149 -2.93 11.35 -16.54
C TRP A 149 -2.49 11.08 -17.99
N THR A 150 -3.33 10.38 -18.75
CA THR A 150 -3.09 10.04 -20.17
C THR A 150 -2.98 11.30 -21.03
N ALA A 151 -3.81 12.32 -20.77
CA ALA A 151 -3.73 13.62 -21.43
C ALA A 151 -2.57 14.51 -20.91
N ARG A 152 -1.89 14.10 -19.84
CA ARG A 152 -0.88 14.87 -19.08
C ARG A 152 -1.38 16.28 -18.69
N LYS A 153 -2.64 16.39 -18.27
CA LYS A 153 -3.35 17.64 -17.88
C LYS A 153 -4.29 17.40 -16.69
N LEU A 154 -3.92 17.92 -15.52
CA LEU A 154 -4.64 17.67 -14.25
C LEU A 154 -5.86 18.54 -14.04
N ASP A 155 -6.08 19.55 -14.88
CA ASP A 155 -7.09 20.60 -14.76
C ASP A 155 -8.44 20.05 -14.26
N LYS A 156 -9.02 19.07 -14.98
CA LYS A 156 -10.33 18.47 -14.68
C LYS A 156 -10.39 17.65 -13.37
N ALA A 157 -9.24 17.21 -12.84
CA ALA A 157 -9.16 16.41 -11.62
C ALA A 157 -8.83 17.27 -10.38
N GLN A 158 -8.11 18.37 -10.54
CA GLN A 158 -7.59 19.20 -9.45
C GLN A 158 -8.64 19.59 -8.41
N ALA A 159 -9.89 19.82 -8.82
CA ALA A 159 -10.99 20.25 -7.96
C ALA A 159 -11.24 19.33 -6.74
N PHE A 160 -10.89 18.04 -6.79
CA PHE A 160 -11.08 17.08 -5.69
C PHE A 160 -9.78 16.40 -5.21
N LEU A 161 -8.61 16.77 -5.74
CA LEU A 161 -7.31 16.27 -5.28
C LEU A 161 -6.82 17.05 -4.06
N SER A 162 -6.24 16.36 -3.07
CA SER A 162 -5.45 17.00 -2.03
C SER A 162 -4.16 17.62 -2.59
N ASP A 163 -3.52 18.52 -1.86
CA ASP A 163 -2.31 19.21 -2.34
C ASP A 163 -1.13 18.24 -2.56
N GLY A 164 -0.96 17.22 -1.73
CA GLY A 164 0.06 16.18 -1.88
C GLY A 164 -0.13 15.32 -3.13
N ILE A 165 -1.36 14.91 -3.45
CA ILE A 165 -1.65 14.15 -4.69
C ILE A 165 -1.52 15.06 -5.93
N PHE A 166 -1.89 16.34 -5.82
CA PHE A 166 -1.71 17.29 -6.92
C PHE A 166 -0.23 17.59 -7.21
N GLU A 167 0.60 17.82 -6.18
CA GLU A 167 2.05 18.01 -6.30
C GLU A 167 2.71 16.74 -6.87
N GLN A 168 2.38 15.55 -6.34
CA GLN A 168 2.82 14.25 -6.85
C GLN A 168 2.60 14.13 -8.37
N PHE A 169 1.35 14.28 -8.81
CA PHE A 169 1.01 14.12 -10.21
C PHE A 169 1.63 15.21 -11.08
N SER A 170 1.71 16.46 -10.58
CA SER A 170 2.31 17.57 -11.34
C SER A 170 3.79 17.31 -11.66
N ILE A 171 4.53 16.78 -10.68
CA ILE A 171 5.96 16.49 -10.79
C ILE A 171 6.23 15.21 -11.61
N GLN A 172 5.47 14.14 -11.39
CA GLN A 172 5.57 12.92 -12.19
C GLN A 172 5.22 13.19 -13.68
N LEU A 173 4.19 14.00 -13.95
CA LEU A 173 3.86 14.41 -15.32
C LEU A 173 4.89 15.39 -15.92
N ALA A 174 5.61 16.18 -15.13
CA ALA A 174 6.72 17.00 -15.61
C ALA A 174 7.91 16.12 -16.03
N GLU A 175 8.30 15.15 -15.19
CA GLU A 175 9.35 14.16 -15.49
C GLU A 175 9.03 13.38 -16.79
N MET A 176 7.78 12.93 -16.96
CA MET A 176 7.35 12.22 -18.17
C MET A 176 7.45 13.09 -19.43
N ARG A 177 7.10 14.38 -19.37
CA ARG A 177 7.24 15.30 -20.52
C ARG A 177 8.71 15.49 -20.90
N GLU A 178 9.61 15.64 -19.93
CA GLU A 178 11.05 15.78 -20.19
C GLU A 178 11.68 14.51 -20.77
N LYS A 179 11.28 13.34 -20.28
CA LYS A 179 11.70 12.05 -20.82
C LYS A 179 11.09 11.72 -22.20
N GLY A 180 10.15 12.53 -22.71
CA GLY A 180 9.43 12.24 -23.96
C GLY A 180 8.52 11.01 -23.85
N ILE A 181 7.94 10.79 -22.67
CA ILE A 181 7.16 9.62 -22.31
C ILE A 181 5.67 9.98 -22.25
N ILE A 182 4.84 9.11 -22.84
CA ILE A 182 3.40 9.10 -22.67
C ILE A 182 2.98 7.77 -22.03
N ASP A 183 2.26 7.89 -20.92
CA ASP A 183 1.47 6.81 -20.35
C ASP A 183 0.13 6.76 -21.07
N HIS A 184 -0.26 5.58 -21.55
CA HIS A 184 -1.47 5.37 -22.34
C HIS A 184 -2.34 4.28 -21.70
N LEU A 185 -3.52 4.68 -21.23
CA LEU A 185 -4.53 3.81 -20.66
C LEU A 185 -5.79 3.85 -21.52
N GLU A 186 -6.30 2.68 -21.94
CA GLU A 186 -7.51 2.55 -22.75
C GLU A 186 -8.33 1.31 -22.37
N ALA A 187 -9.57 1.19 -22.87
CA ALA A 187 -10.51 0.11 -22.54
C ALA A 187 -10.72 -0.10 -21.01
N LEU A 188 -10.93 1.00 -20.27
CA LEU A 188 -11.06 0.98 -18.81
C LEU A 188 -12.44 0.52 -18.33
N GLU A 189 -12.50 -0.71 -17.81
CA GLU A 189 -13.66 -1.30 -17.15
C GLU A 189 -13.46 -1.33 -15.64
N ILE A 190 -14.53 -1.09 -14.86
CA ILE A 190 -14.49 -1.10 -13.38
C ILE A 190 -15.47 -2.15 -12.87
N SER A 191 -14.95 -3.31 -12.48
CA SER A 191 -15.74 -4.46 -12.02
C SER A 191 -16.39 -4.19 -10.67
N SER A 192 -15.61 -3.86 -9.64
CA SER A 192 -16.11 -3.52 -8.29
C SER A 192 -15.55 -2.19 -7.79
N ALA A 193 -16.30 -1.58 -6.88
CA ALA A 193 -15.80 -0.49 -6.04
C ALA A 193 -16.49 -0.61 -4.68
N THR A 194 -15.74 -0.98 -3.64
CA THR A 194 -16.27 -1.50 -2.38
C THR A 194 -15.55 -0.85 -1.20
N PRO A 195 -16.28 -0.28 -0.22
CA PRO A 195 -15.68 0.19 1.03
C PRO A 195 -14.94 -0.94 1.75
N VAL A 196 -13.68 -0.72 2.13
CA VAL A 196 -12.83 -1.72 2.82
C VAL A 196 -12.41 -1.31 4.23
N LYS A 197 -12.40 -0.01 4.54
CA LYS A 197 -12.17 0.53 5.88
C LYS A 197 -12.84 1.89 6.00
N PHE A 198 -13.42 2.20 7.16
CA PHE A 198 -13.78 3.56 7.55
C PHE A 198 -12.96 3.91 8.80
N GLN A 199 -12.46 5.15 8.86
CA GLN A 199 -11.82 5.72 10.04
C GLN A 199 -12.44 7.08 10.33
N SER A 200 -12.50 7.45 11.61
CA SER A 200 -13.08 8.71 12.04
C SER A 200 -12.36 9.16 13.31
N ASP A 201 -11.87 10.39 13.31
CA ASP A 201 -11.30 11.05 14.48
C ASP A 201 -12.08 12.34 14.81
N LYS A 202 -11.51 13.18 15.68
CA LYS A 202 -12.12 14.45 16.09
C LYS A 202 -12.21 15.48 14.94
N ASN A 203 -11.36 15.35 13.93
CA ASN A 203 -11.03 16.36 12.94
C ASN A 203 -11.29 15.90 11.49
N PHE A 204 -11.32 14.59 11.19
CA PHE A 204 -11.70 14.04 9.88
C PHE A 204 -12.48 12.71 9.93
N ASP A 205 -13.36 12.51 8.94
CA ASP A 205 -13.97 11.22 8.55
C ASP A 205 -13.30 10.74 7.24
N VAL A 206 -12.80 9.50 7.20
CA VAL A 206 -12.05 8.90 6.09
C VAL A 206 -12.68 7.57 5.64
N ILE A 207 -12.97 7.43 4.36
CA ILE A 207 -13.40 6.16 3.75
C ILE A 207 -12.35 5.65 2.75
N HIS A 208 -11.97 4.39 2.92
CA HIS A 208 -11.08 3.68 2.00
C HIS A 208 -11.93 2.78 1.09
N LEU A 209 -11.86 3.03 -0.21
CA LEU A 209 -12.63 2.35 -1.25
C LEU A 209 -11.67 1.52 -2.10
N ARG A 210 -11.77 0.19 -2.05
CA ARG A 210 -11.09 -0.67 -3.04
C ARG A 210 -11.83 -0.52 -4.36
N ILE A 211 -11.11 -0.27 -5.44
CA ILE A 211 -11.60 -0.22 -6.81
C ILE A 211 -10.88 -1.32 -7.58
N ASP A 212 -11.65 -2.29 -8.09
CA ASP A 212 -11.16 -3.35 -8.97
C ASP A 212 -11.54 -2.99 -10.41
N ALA A 213 -10.58 -3.14 -11.31
CA ALA A 213 -10.71 -2.67 -12.68
C ALA A 213 -9.85 -3.51 -13.64
N SER A 214 -10.07 -3.31 -14.93
CA SER A 214 -9.21 -3.83 -15.99
C SER A 214 -9.04 -2.79 -17.08
N ALA A 215 -7.83 -2.72 -17.65
CA ALA A 215 -7.52 -1.78 -18.73
C ALA A 215 -6.37 -2.28 -19.59
N ILE A 216 -6.33 -1.84 -20.84
CA ILE A 216 -5.10 -1.83 -21.65
C ILE A 216 -4.22 -0.70 -21.12
N ASN A 217 -2.97 -0.98 -20.79
CA ASN A 217 -2.12 -0.03 -20.08
C ASN A 217 -0.65 -0.16 -20.52
N TYR A 218 -0.14 0.84 -21.24
CA TYR A 218 1.22 0.80 -21.76
C TYR A 218 1.88 2.17 -21.85
N ARG A 219 3.21 2.17 -21.72
CA ARG A 219 4.07 3.35 -21.88
C ARG A 219 4.64 3.37 -23.30
N LYS A 220 4.57 4.53 -23.95
CA LYS A 220 5.11 4.75 -25.28
C LYS A 220 6.03 5.96 -25.34
N ASP A 221 7.01 5.91 -26.23
CA ASP A 221 7.80 7.06 -26.62
C ASP A 221 6.93 8.04 -27.43
N GLU A 222 6.99 9.32 -27.09
CA GLU A 222 6.13 10.37 -27.64
C GLU A 222 6.40 10.68 -29.11
N LYS A 223 7.65 10.52 -29.56
CA LYS A 223 8.09 10.93 -30.92
C LYS A 223 7.95 9.82 -31.94
N THR A 224 8.15 8.57 -31.52
CA THR A 224 8.15 7.38 -32.37
C THR A 224 6.90 6.52 -32.22
N GLY A 225 6.12 6.73 -31.14
CA GLY A 225 4.99 5.86 -30.78
C GLY A 225 5.40 4.44 -30.36
N LYS A 226 6.71 4.15 -30.27
CA LYS A 226 7.23 2.83 -29.91
C LYS A 226 6.72 2.44 -28.52
N LEU A 227 6.24 1.20 -28.40
CA LEU A 227 5.99 0.57 -27.11
C LEU A 227 7.32 0.51 -26.34
N LEU A 228 7.41 1.24 -25.23
CA LEU A 228 8.52 1.14 -24.29
C LEU A 228 8.25 0.03 -23.27
N ASN A 229 6.99 -0.09 -22.83
CA ASN A 229 6.64 -0.82 -21.62
C ASN A 229 5.13 -1.12 -21.54
N GLY A 230 4.74 -2.12 -20.76
CA GLY A 230 3.33 -2.48 -20.51
C GLY A 230 2.69 -3.26 -21.66
N SER A 231 1.38 -3.44 -21.60
CA SER A 231 0.65 -4.38 -22.46
C SER A 231 -0.36 -3.72 -23.39
N ARG A 232 -0.59 -4.36 -24.52
CA ARG A 232 -1.67 -4.02 -25.47
C ARG A 232 -2.92 -4.91 -25.31
N SER A 233 -2.90 -5.83 -24.33
CA SER A 233 -4.06 -6.61 -23.89
C SER A 233 -4.71 -5.94 -22.67
N PRO A 234 -6.00 -6.18 -22.37
CA PRO A 234 -6.61 -5.74 -21.11
C PRO A 234 -6.10 -6.56 -19.93
N GLU A 235 -5.78 -5.90 -18.81
CA GLU A 235 -5.13 -6.52 -17.65
C GLU A 235 -5.83 -6.11 -16.33
N PRO A 236 -6.04 -7.04 -15.36
CA PRO A 236 -6.82 -6.78 -14.15
C PRO A 236 -5.96 -6.20 -13.00
N PHE A 237 -6.47 -5.18 -12.31
CA PHE A 237 -5.81 -4.52 -11.20
C PHE A 237 -6.78 -4.10 -10.09
N ALA A 238 -6.23 -3.82 -8.92
CA ALA A 238 -6.96 -3.20 -7.82
C ALA A 238 -6.14 -2.09 -7.14
N GLU A 239 -6.83 -1.02 -6.77
CA GLU A 239 -6.29 0.11 -6.00
C GLU A 239 -7.22 0.38 -4.80
N VAL A 240 -6.68 0.97 -3.73
CA VAL A 240 -7.47 1.49 -2.61
C VAL A 240 -7.33 3.01 -2.60
N TRP A 241 -8.46 3.68 -2.79
CA TRP A 241 -8.58 5.13 -2.84
C TRP A 241 -9.14 5.64 -1.51
N SER A 242 -8.47 6.61 -0.90
CA SER A 242 -8.82 7.15 0.41
C SER A 242 -9.42 8.54 0.26
N PHE A 243 -10.71 8.66 0.58
CA PHE A 243 -11.45 9.91 0.51
C PHE A 243 -11.70 10.44 1.92
N MET A 244 -11.54 11.75 2.10
CA MET A 244 -11.59 12.43 3.40
C MET A 244 -12.57 13.60 3.37
N ARG A 245 -13.30 13.81 4.47
CA ARG A 245 -14.14 15.00 4.72
C ARG A 245 -14.08 15.39 6.20
N LYS A 246 -14.51 16.61 6.54
CA LYS A 246 -14.65 17.02 7.95
C LYS A 246 -15.75 16.20 8.64
N PRO A 247 -15.69 16.02 9.97
CA PRO A 247 -16.55 15.08 10.67
C PRO A 247 -17.99 15.60 10.73
N GLY A 248 -18.96 14.71 10.49
CA GLY A 248 -20.38 15.08 10.54
C GLY A 248 -20.91 15.86 9.34
N VAL A 249 -20.06 16.19 8.36
CA VAL A 249 -20.48 16.63 7.02
C VAL A 249 -21.43 15.59 6.44
N LYS A 250 -22.56 16.05 5.87
CA LYS A 250 -23.63 15.17 5.37
C LYS A 250 -23.51 14.94 3.87
N THR A 251 -24.07 13.84 3.41
CA THR A 251 -24.07 13.50 1.98
C THR A 251 -24.83 14.53 1.15
N LEU A 252 -24.19 15.01 0.07
CA LEU A 252 -24.74 16.01 -0.83
C LEU A 252 -25.97 15.47 -1.57
N LYS A 253 -26.99 16.32 -1.75
CA LYS A 253 -28.20 16.01 -2.55
C LYS A 253 -28.05 16.34 -4.04
N LYS A 254 -26.86 16.79 -4.45
CA LYS A 254 -26.48 17.26 -5.79
C LYS A 254 -24.99 16.96 -6.02
N GLY A 255 -24.48 17.25 -7.22
CA GLY A 255 -23.05 17.13 -7.52
C GLY A 255 -22.17 18.07 -6.68
N GLY A 256 -20.88 17.75 -6.64
CA GLY A 256 -19.84 18.50 -5.94
C GLY A 256 -18.52 18.46 -6.71
N LEU A 257 -17.40 18.34 -6.00
CA LEU A 257 -16.04 18.52 -6.55
C LEU A 257 -15.74 17.53 -7.69
N MET A 258 -16.14 16.26 -7.53
CA MET A 258 -16.00 15.19 -8.54
C MET A 258 -16.88 15.39 -9.79
N GLU A 259 -17.83 16.32 -9.71
CA GLU A 259 -18.70 16.73 -10.82
C GLU A 259 -18.26 18.06 -11.46
N GLY A 260 -17.22 18.71 -10.93
CA GLY A 260 -16.82 20.06 -11.33
C GLY A 260 -17.76 21.15 -10.79
N GLN A 261 -18.47 20.89 -9.69
CA GLN A 261 -19.43 21.82 -9.07
C GLN A 261 -18.97 22.20 -7.66
N CYS A 262 -19.19 23.45 -7.27
CA CYS A 262 -18.97 23.89 -5.90
C CYS A 262 -19.97 23.17 -4.99
N PRO A 263 -19.53 22.35 -4.00
CA PRO A 263 -20.45 21.59 -3.16
C PRO A 263 -21.30 22.45 -2.21
N ASN A 264 -20.94 23.72 -1.99
CA ASN A 264 -21.71 24.67 -1.19
C ASN A 264 -22.83 25.36 -2.01
N CYS A 265 -22.49 25.97 -3.16
CA CYS A 265 -23.45 26.76 -3.95
C CYS A 265 -23.95 26.12 -5.26
N GLY A 266 -23.38 24.99 -5.69
CA GLY A 266 -23.74 24.26 -6.92
C GLY A 266 -23.21 24.85 -8.23
N ASN A 267 -22.57 26.02 -8.22
CA ASN A 267 -22.01 26.63 -9.44
C ASN A 267 -20.85 25.79 -10.01
N PRO A 268 -20.67 25.73 -11.35
CA PRO A 268 -19.49 25.14 -11.95
C PRO A 268 -18.19 25.78 -11.43
N ILE A 269 -17.18 24.95 -11.15
CA ILE A 269 -15.87 25.42 -10.70
C ILE A 269 -15.07 25.84 -11.94
N GLN A 270 -14.76 27.14 -12.05
CA GLN A 270 -13.68 27.59 -12.92
C GLN A 270 -12.35 27.22 -12.25
N ILE A 271 -11.53 26.43 -12.94
CA ILE A 271 -10.34 25.81 -12.33
C ILE A 271 -9.14 26.75 -12.49
N GLY A 272 -9.17 27.84 -11.72
CA GLY A 272 -8.00 28.63 -11.39
C GLY A 272 -7.22 28.02 -10.22
N ARG A 273 -6.00 28.51 -9.98
CA ARG A 273 -5.15 28.09 -8.83
C ARG A 273 -5.74 28.42 -7.45
N LEU A 274 -6.87 29.11 -7.36
CA LEU A 274 -7.51 29.49 -6.10
C LEU A 274 -8.30 28.31 -5.51
N SER A 275 -7.97 27.88 -4.29
CA SER A 275 -8.75 26.85 -3.57
C SER A 275 -10.15 27.29 -3.11
N LYS A 276 -10.65 28.46 -3.52
CA LYS A 276 -11.93 29.06 -3.08
C LYS A 276 -12.89 29.18 -4.26
N CYS A 277 -14.18 28.97 -4.03
CA CYS A 277 -15.22 29.24 -5.03
C CYS A 277 -15.35 30.76 -5.28
N GLU A 278 -15.29 31.18 -6.54
CA GLU A 278 -15.40 32.59 -6.95
C GLU A 278 -16.75 33.22 -6.58
N VAL A 279 -17.83 32.43 -6.50
CA VAL A 279 -19.20 32.93 -6.26
C VAL A 279 -19.59 32.99 -4.78
N CYS A 280 -19.18 32.00 -3.97
CA CYS A 280 -19.57 31.91 -2.55
C CYS A 280 -18.40 31.83 -1.56
N GLY A 281 -17.15 32.05 -2.00
CA GLY A 281 -15.96 32.11 -1.16
C GLY A 281 -15.50 30.81 -0.49
N SER A 282 -16.34 29.76 -0.47
CA SER A 282 -16.07 28.50 0.23
C SER A 282 -14.77 27.84 -0.23
N LEU A 283 -13.93 27.44 0.72
CA LEU A 283 -12.69 26.70 0.46
C LEU A 283 -13.04 25.29 -0.03
N LEU A 284 -12.87 25.04 -1.32
CA LEU A 284 -13.38 23.87 -2.04
C LEU A 284 -12.81 22.56 -1.49
N ARG A 285 -11.49 22.50 -1.31
CA ARG A 285 -10.74 21.26 -0.98
C ARG A 285 -10.45 21.11 0.53
N SER A 286 -11.30 21.71 1.35
CA SER A 286 -11.21 21.74 2.82
C SER A 286 -11.78 20.51 3.52
N GLY A 287 -12.45 19.62 2.78
CA GLY A 287 -13.27 18.55 3.32
C GLY A 287 -14.59 19.03 3.98
N GLU A 288 -14.84 20.32 4.09
CA GLU A 288 -15.98 20.89 4.84
C GLU A 288 -17.33 20.70 4.17
N TYR A 289 -17.34 20.50 2.85
CA TYR A 289 -18.56 20.43 2.03
C TYR A 289 -18.66 19.13 1.21
N ASP A 290 -17.54 18.44 0.97
CA ASP A 290 -17.47 17.26 0.10
C ASP A 290 -16.22 16.42 0.39
N TRP A 291 -16.14 15.25 -0.23
CA TRP A 291 -15.00 14.34 -0.17
C TRP A 291 -13.82 14.84 -1.03
N VAL A 292 -12.63 14.88 -0.41
CA VAL A 292 -11.33 15.13 -1.07
C VAL A 292 -10.57 13.81 -1.16
N LEU A 293 -9.93 13.53 -2.30
CA LEU A 293 -9.05 12.36 -2.48
C LEU A 293 -7.65 12.68 -1.92
N THR A 294 -7.24 11.99 -0.86
CA THR A 294 -5.97 12.24 -0.15
C THR A 294 -4.95 11.12 -0.29
N SER A 295 -5.34 9.94 -0.76
CA SER A 295 -4.40 8.85 -1.05
C SER A 295 -4.93 7.89 -2.10
N ILE A 296 -4.01 7.43 -2.96
CA ILE A 296 -4.21 6.27 -3.83
C ILE A 296 -3.08 5.29 -3.49
N THR A 297 -3.41 4.01 -3.32
CA THR A 297 -2.44 2.95 -3.04
C THR A 297 -2.80 1.72 -3.86
N GLN A 298 -1.81 0.98 -4.39
CA GLN A 298 -2.10 -0.32 -5.01
C GLN A 298 -2.63 -1.30 -3.96
N ALA A 299 -3.58 -2.17 -4.30
CA ALA A 299 -4.18 -3.09 -3.33
C ALA A 299 -3.16 -4.03 -2.66
N CYS A 300 -2.11 -4.42 -3.40
CA CYS A 300 -0.99 -5.23 -2.91
C CYS A 300 -0.02 -4.47 -1.97
N GLU A 301 -0.01 -3.12 -2.02
CA GLU A 301 0.80 -2.26 -1.14
C GLU A 301 -0.01 -1.70 0.03
N TRP A 302 -1.35 -1.69 -0.06
CA TRP A 302 -2.25 -1.32 1.03
C TRP A 302 -2.28 -2.40 2.14
N SER A 303 -2.50 -1.97 3.38
CA SER A 303 -2.68 -2.88 4.52
C SER A 303 -3.57 -2.25 5.60
N VAL A 304 -4.39 -3.07 6.28
CA VAL A 304 -5.19 -2.61 7.42
C VAL A 304 -4.28 -2.57 8.64
N ARG A 305 -3.47 -1.51 8.73
CA ARG A 305 -2.68 -1.23 9.92
C ARG A 305 -3.62 -0.94 11.09
N PRO A 306 -3.43 -1.58 12.26
CA PRO A 306 -3.92 -1.02 13.50
C PRO A 306 -3.20 0.31 13.72
N ASP A 307 -3.92 1.32 14.19
CA ASP A 307 -3.35 2.64 14.43
C ASP A 307 -2.35 2.54 15.60
N LYS A 308 -1.05 2.67 15.31
CA LYS A 308 0.01 2.54 16.32
C LYS A 308 -0.07 3.69 17.32
N ALA A 309 0.21 3.40 18.60
CA ALA A 309 0.36 4.44 19.61
C ALA A 309 1.50 5.40 19.23
N VAL A 310 1.15 6.67 18.98
CA VAL A 310 2.11 7.74 18.66
C VAL A 310 2.48 8.47 19.95
N PRO A 311 3.75 8.42 20.41
CA PRO A 311 4.17 9.16 21.60
C PRO A 311 3.99 10.66 21.43
N GLY A 312 3.55 11.32 22.50
CA GLY A 312 3.29 12.77 22.50
C GLY A 312 2.02 13.21 21.76
N LEU A 313 1.28 12.31 21.09
CA LEU A 313 0.05 12.65 20.37
C LEU A 313 -1.02 13.23 21.31
N ASP A 314 -1.30 12.56 22.44
CA ASP A 314 -2.25 13.06 23.44
C ASP A 314 -1.80 14.41 24.03
N THR A 315 -0.49 14.60 24.21
CA THR A 315 0.10 15.86 24.69
C THR A 315 -0.12 17.00 23.70
N ILE A 316 0.18 16.80 22.41
CA ILE A 316 -0.01 17.87 21.41
C ILE A 316 -1.48 18.11 21.10
N VAL A 317 -2.34 17.09 21.11
CA VAL A 317 -3.81 17.27 20.94
C VAL A 317 -4.42 18.01 22.15
N THR A 318 -3.79 17.92 23.33
CA THR A 318 -4.17 18.74 24.50
C THR A 318 -3.71 20.20 24.35
N ALA A 319 -2.48 20.43 23.88
CA ALA A 319 -1.92 21.77 23.71
C ALA A 319 -2.45 22.53 22.47
N ASP A 320 -2.74 21.79 21.40
CA ASP A 320 -3.28 22.25 20.12
C ASP A 320 -4.47 21.36 19.72
N PRO A 321 -5.69 21.70 20.16
CA PRO A 321 -6.88 20.88 19.90
C PRO A 321 -7.28 20.71 18.43
N GLY A 322 -6.62 21.42 17.50
CA GLY A 322 -6.76 21.23 16.04
C GLY A 322 -5.70 20.31 15.42
N PHE A 323 -4.66 19.92 16.18
CA PHE A 323 -3.65 18.98 15.70
C PHE A 323 -4.30 17.67 15.25
N ASN A 324 -3.87 17.16 14.11
CA ASN A 324 -4.37 15.93 13.52
C ASN A 324 -3.30 15.28 12.65
N MET A 325 -3.27 13.95 12.63
CA MET A 325 -2.22 13.19 11.93
C MET A 325 -2.29 13.33 10.41
N GLN A 326 -3.49 13.57 9.86
CA GLN A 326 -3.68 13.67 8.41
C GLN A 326 -3.03 14.93 7.84
N HIS A 327 -3.16 16.07 8.52
CA HIS A 327 -2.49 17.31 8.15
C HIS A 327 -0.96 17.13 8.08
N ILE A 328 -0.37 16.44 9.07
CA ILE A 328 1.07 16.16 9.06
C ILE A 328 1.46 15.26 7.88
N LYS A 329 0.68 14.20 7.59
CA LYS A 329 0.93 13.32 6.44
C LYS A 329 0.84 14.07 5.11
N GLU A 330 -0.16 14.93 4.95
CA GLU A 330 -0.38 15.76 3.76
C GLU A 330 0.74 16.79 3.57
N ARG A 331 1.14 17.47 4.66
CA ARG A 331 2.25 18.43 4.68
C ARG A 331 3.58 17.76 4.32
N VAL A 332 3.84 16.56 4.84
CA VAL A 332 5.04 15.77 4.49
C VAL A 332 5.00 15.24 3.06
N ALA A 333 3.83 14.87 2.51
CA ALA A 333 3.71 14.52 1.10
C ALA A 333 4.14 15.69 0.20
N VAL A 334 3.66 16.90 0.47
CA VAL A 334 4.08 18.12 -0.26
C VAL A 334 5.58 18.41 -0.09
N MET A 335 6.12 18.27 1.13
CA MET A 335 7.56 18.40 1.40
C MET A 335 8.42 17.40 0.61
N PHE A 336 8.01 16.13 0.58
CA PHE A 336 8.70 15.07 -0.14
C PHE A 336 8.76 15.38 -1.63
N TRP A 337 7.60 15.65 -2.25
CA TRP A 337 7.54 15.88 -3.70
C TRP A 337 8.31 17.13 -4.12
N ARG A 338 8.24 18.22 -3.35
CA ARG A 338 9.04 19.43 -3.62
C ARG A 338 10.53 19.24 -3.41
N LYS A 339 10.96 18.38 -2.48
CA LYS A 339 12.36 17.98 -2.36
C LYS A 339 12.80 17.21 -3.61
N THR A 340 12.03 16.21 -4.05
CA THR A 340 12.32 15.48 -5.30
C THR A 340 12.35 16.40 -6.52
N GLU A 341 11.42 17.37 -6.60
CA GLU A 341 11.42 18.38 -7.68
C GLU A 341 12.67 19.24 -7.64
N ALA A 342 13.03 19.81 -6.48
CA ALA A 342 14.25 20.59 -6.29
C ALA A 342 15.50 19.79 -6.73
N GLU A 343 15.58 18.52 -6.35
CA GLU A 343 16.63 17.57 -6.72
C GLU A 343 16.68 17.28 -8.22
N ARG A 344 15.52 17.16 -8.86
CA ARG A 344 15.39 17.00 -10.32
C ARG A 344 15.90 18.25 -11.05
N ILE A 345 15.33 19.42 -10.76
CA ILE A 345 15.60 20.67 -11.51
C ILE A 345 16.90 21.40 -11.11
N GLY A 346 17.53 21.03 -9.99
CA GLY A 346 18.79 21.64 -9.53
C GLY A 346 18.63 23.01 -8.86
N LYS A 347 17.46 23.27 -8.27
CA LYS A 347 17.06 24.57 -7.71
C LYS A 347 16.38 24.39 -6.37
N VAL A 348 16.61 25.30 -5.42
CA VAL A 348 16.07 25.22 -4.06
C VAL A 348 14.72 25.92 -3.92
N GLU A 349 14.33 26.72 -4.91
CA GLU A 349 13.09 27.49 -4.98
C GLU A 349 11.78 26.71 -4.62
N PRO A 350 11.63 25.39 -4.88
CA PRO A 350 10.46 24.62 -4.40
C PRO A 350 10.39 24.45 -2.87
N LEU A 351 11.51 24.58 -2.16
CA LEU A 351 11.63 24.33 -0.72
C LEU A 351 11.56 25.60 0.15
N ARG A 352 11.91 26.77 -0.39
CA ARG A 352 12.10 28.03 0.36
C ARG A 352 10.93 28.47 1.25
N LYS A 353 9.70 28.03 0.96
CA LYS A 353 8.47 28.38 1.71
C LYS A 353 7.90 27.25 2.55
N ILE A 354 8.61 26.12 2.62
CA ILE A 354 8.15 24.91 3.34
C ILE A 354 9.27 24.25 4.16
N ALA A 355 10.54 24.64 3.98
CA ALA A 355 11.70 24.18 4.73
C ALA A 355 12.53 25.35 5.28
N ARG A 356 13.16 25.15 6.44
CA ARG A 356 14.07 26.13 7.06
C ARG A 356 15.16 26.60 6.10
N ASP A 357 15.64 27.83 6.28
CA ASP A 357 16.67 28.39 5.41
C ASP A 357 18.00 27.64 5.54
N GLU A 358 18.33 27.11 6.71
CA GLU A 358 19.47 26.22 6.96
C GLU A 358 19.36 24.91 6.17
N PHE A 359 18.17 24.31 6.10
CA PHE A 359 17.91 23.14 5.26
C PHE A 359 18.01 23.50 3.77
N CYS A 360 17.49 24.66 3.37
CA CYS A 360 17.59 25.16 2.00
C CYS A 360 19.05 25.37 1.59
N GLU A 361 19.89 25.94 2.44
CA GLU A 361 21.32 26.14 2.16
C GLU A 361 22.09 24.81 2.06
N ALA A 362 21.85 23.87 2.98
CA ALA A 362 22.42 22.53 2.93
C ALA A 362 22.02 21.79 1.64
N GLN A 363 20.72 21.82 1.29
CA GLN A 363 20.22 21.25 0.04
C GLN A 363 20.81 21.98 -1.18
N GLN A 364 20.93 23.31 -1.16
CA GLN A 364 21.53 24.10 -2.25
C GLN A 364 23.02 23.78 -2.46
N GLN A 365 23.74 23.32 -1.43
CA GLN A 365 25.08 22.75 -1.59
C GLN A 365 25.04 21.34 -2.21
N TRP A 366 24.10 20.48 -1.83
CA TRP A 366 23.91 19.14 -2.40
C TRP A 366 23.49 19.17 -3.88
N LEU A 367 22.67 20.15 -4.28
CA LEU A 367 22.14 20.28 -5.65
C LEU A 367 23.20 20.60 -6.72
N LYS A 368 24.40 21.02 -6.30
CA LYS A 368 25.51 21.40 -7.20
C LYS A 368 26.07 20.17 -7.93
N PRO A 369 26.53 20.32 -9.19
CA PRO A 369 27.22 19.24 -9.88
C PRO A 369 28.49 18.79 -9.16
N ASP A 370 28.86 17.51 -9.30
CA ASP A 370 30.14 17.01 -8.83
C ASP A 370 31.31 17.49 -9.71
N LYS A 371 32.55 17.08 -9.39
CA LYS A 371 33.76 17.51 -10.11
C LYS A 371 33.78 17.20 -11.62
N SER A 372 32.90 16.31 -12.10
CA SER A 372 32.72 16.02 -13.54
C SER A 372 31.67 16.90 -14.23
N GLY A 373 30.98 17.77 -13.49
CA GLY A 373 29.79 18.48 -13.94
C GLY A 373 28.51 17.63 -13.91
N THR A 374 28.57 16.41 -13.36
CA THR A 374 27.39 15.53 -13.26
C THR A 374 26.55 15.86 -12.04
N ARG A 375 25.24 16.01 -12.22
CA ARG A 375 24.27 16.08 -11.11
C ARG A 375 23.63 14.71 -10.87
N ARG A 376 23.35 14.38 -9.62
CA ARG A 376 22.75 13.11 -9.18
C ARG A 376 21.44 13.38 -8.45
N PHE A 377 20.40 12.61 -8.74
CA PHE A 377 19.06 12.74 -8.16
C PHE A 377 18.28 11.44 -8.39
N TYR A 378 16.99 11.43 -8.06
CA TYR A 378 16.11 10.28 -8.26
C TYR A 378 14.94 10.65 -9.18
N THR A 379 14.53 9.72 -10.03
CA THR A 379 13.34 9.83 -10.89
C THR A 379 12.49 8.58 -10.77
N GLY A 380 11.25 8.60 -11.30
CA GLY A 380 10.31 7.49 -11.14
C GLY A 380 9.96 7.22 -9.67
N CYS A 381 9.99 8.27 -8.84
CA CYS A 381 9.79 8.14 -7.40
C CYS A 381 8.37 7.64 -7.07
N ALA A 382 8.26 6.82 -6.02
CA ALA A 382 7.00 6.31 -5.48
C ALA A 382 7.01 6.30 -3.95
N VAL A 383 5.94 6.77 -3.31
CA VAL A 383 5.81 6.81 -1.84
C VAL A 383 4.93 5.66 -1.37
N GLY A 384 5.52 4.73 -0.61
CA GLY A 384 4.87 3.51 -0.10
C GLY A 384 4.51 3.54 1.38
N ALA A 385 4.77 4.65 2.09
CA ALA A 385 4.16 5.03 3.38
C ALA A 385 4.55 6.48 3.78
N VAL A 386 3.67 7.19 4.48
CA VAL A 386 3.97 8.38 5.30
C VAL A 386 3.35 8.17 6.67
N GLU A 387 4.17 8.08 7.72
CA GLU A 387 3.75 7.67 9.07
C GLU A 387 4.36 8.56 10.16
N LEU A 388 3.52 9.16 11.00
CA LEU A 388 3.96 9.92 12.18
C LEU A 388 4.48 8.94 13.25
N LEU A 389 5.74 9.10 13.65
CA LEU A 389 6.44 8.22 14.59
C LEU A 389 6.34 8.72 16.04
N GLY A 390 6.17 10.03 16.22
CA GLY A 390 6.12 10.70 17.51
C GLY A 390 6.15 12.21 17.37
N VAL A 391 5.74 12.90 18.44
CA VAL A 391 5.74 14.36 18.56
C VAL A 391 6.35 14.74 19.91
N GLU A 392 7.14 15.81 19.95
CA GLU A 392 7.73 16.35 21.17
C GLU A 392 7.43 17.84 21.27
N LEU A 393 6.89 18.29 22.40
CA LEU A 393 6.71 19.71 22.69
C LEU A 393 7.96 20.18 23.42
N LEU A 394 8.68 21.12 22.81
CA LEU A 394 9.95 21.66 23.29
C LEU A 394 9.94 23.17 23.06
N GLU A 395 10.74 23.91 23.84
CA GLU A 395 11.01 25.32 23.57
C GLU A 395 12.38 25.46 22.88
N PRO A 396 12.52 26.31 21.84
CA PRO A 396 11.52 27.24 21.31
C PRO A 396 10.56 26.66 20.25
N ASP A 397 10.80 25.42 19.78
CA ASP A 397 10.08 24.79 18.67
C ASP A 397 9.66 23.34 19.02
N ASP A 398 8.38 23.01 18.81
CA ASP A 398 7.82 21.65 18.82
C ASP A 398 8.41 20.83 17.65
N ASN A 399 8.71 19.55 17.88
CA ASN A 399 9.22 18.60 16.87
C ASN A 399 8.17 17.54 16.51
N ALA A 400 8.09 17.17 15.23
CA ALA A 400 7.34 16.00 14.75
C ALA A 400 8.22 15.13 13.83
N PHE A 401 8.26 13.83 14.12
CA PHE A 401 9.11 12.87 13.42
C PHE A 401 8.26 11.99 12.49
N VAL A 402 8.48 12.06 11.18
CA VAL A 402 7.64 11.38 10.19
C VAL A 402 8.48 10.46 9.30
N GLU A 403 8.19 9.16 9.32
CA GLU A 403 8.81 8.21 8.39
C GLU A 403 8.15 8.30 7.02
N VAL A 404 8.94 8.61 6.01
CA VAL A 404 8.59 8.48 4.59
C VAL A 404 9.34 7.27 4.05
N ILE A 405 8.58 6.25 3.65
CA ILE A 405 9.10 5.06 2.98
C ILE A 405 8.78 5.20 1.51
N TRP A 406 9.83 5.25 0.70
CA TRP A 406 9.72 5.57 -0.72
C TRP A 406 10.76 4.81 -1.52
N SER A 407 10.60 4.76 -2.84
CA SER A 407 11.61 4.25 -3.76
C SER A 407 11.82 5.23 -4.91
N GLY A 408 13.01 5.18 -5.51
CA GLY A 408 13.35 6.04 -6.64
C GLY A 408 14.53 5.51 -7.44
N ILE A 409 14.53 5.78 -8.74
CA ILE A 409 15.54 5.32 -9.70
C ILE A 409 16.72 6.29 -9.70
N PRO A 410 17.96 5.84 -9.36
CA PRO A 410 19.15 6.69 -9.45
C PRO A 410 19.32 7.29 -10.85
N SER A 411 19.45 8.60 -10.90
CA SER A 411 19.39 9.39 -12.14
C SER A 411 20.54 10.39 -12.22
N PHE A 412 21.11 10.52 -13.41
CA PHE A 412 22.34 11.26 -13.67
C PHE A 412 22.14 12.26 -14.82
N GLN A 413 22.34 13.54 -14.56
CA GLN A 413 22.37 14.58 -15.58
C GLN A 413 23.84 14.95 -15.84
N MET A 414 24.37 14.52 -16.99
CA MET A 414 25.75 14.78 -17.41
C MET A 414 25.83 16.03 -18.32
N PRO A 415 26.95 16.77 -18.31
CA PRO A 415 27.16 17.91 -19.22
C PRO A 415 27.02 17.50 -20.70
N GLY A 416 26.23 18.24 -21.46
CA GLY A 416 26.03 18.00 -22.89
C GLY A 416 25.26 16.71 -23.25
N LYS A 417 24.72 15.99 -22.27
CA LYS A 417 23.91 14.77 -22.43
C LYS A 417 22.49 14.96 -21.88
N GLY A 418 21.62 13.99 -22.16
CA GLY A 418 20.33 13.85 -21.48
C GLY A 418 20.48 13.31 -20.05
N ILE A 419 19.33 13.02 -19.43
CA ILE A 419 19.27 12.30 -18.15
C ILE A 419 19.43 10.81 -18.45
N GLU A 420 20.44 10.17 -17.87
CA GLU A 420 20.61 8.70 -17.87
C GLU A 420 20.12 8.14 -16.52
N THR A 421 19.39 7.02 -16.56
CA THR A 421 18.81 6.36 -15.38
C THR A 421 19.40 4.98 -15.16
N ALA A 422 19.60 4.58 -13.89
CA ALA A 422 19.92 3.20 -13.55
C ALA A 422 18.70 2.27 -13.81
N GLY A 423 18.95 0.98 -14.04
CA GLY A 423 17.89 0.01 -14.40
C GLY A 423 17.07 -0.58 -13.26
N GLN A 424 17.25 -0.13 -12.01
CA GLN A 424 16.44 -0.54 -10.85
C GLN A 424 16.26 0.62 -9.85
N PRO A 425 15.11 0.71 -9.16
CA PRO A 425 14.90 1.66 -8.07
C PRO A 425 15.57 1.20 -6.78
N ILE A 426 16.02 2.16 -5.96
CA ILE A 426 16.48 1.93 -4.59
C ILE A 426 15.32 2.23 -3.63
N ASN A 427 15.17 1.43 -2.57
CA ASN A 427 14.19 1.62 -1.51
C ASN A 427 14.83 2.39 -0.33
N PHE A 428 14.11 3.38 0.21
CA PHE A 428 14.58 4.32 1.23
C PHE A 428 13.62 4.40 2.41
N ARG A 429 14.16 4.63 3.60
CA ARG A 429 13.40 4.92 4.83
C ARG A 429 13.94 6.20 5.46
N HIS A 430 13.39 7.34 5.05
CA HIS A 430 13.84 8.63 5.58
C HIS A 430 12.92 9.10 6.71
N VAL A 431 13.50 9.66 7.76
CA VAL A 431 12.78 10.43 8.76
C VAL A 431 12.84 11.91 8.37
N PHE A 432 11.67 12.47 8.09
CA PHE A 432 11.46 13.91 7.95
C PHE A 432 11.26 14.46 9.36
N VAL A 433 12.14 15.38 9.78
CA VAL A 433 12.05 16.12 11.03
C VAL A 433 11.38 17.44 10.72
N LEU A 434 10.18 17.63 11.27
CA LEU A 434 9.38 18.84 11.11
C LEU A 434 9.42 19.64 12.41
N ILE A 435 9.53 20.95 12.30
CA ILE A 435 9.45 21.87 13.43
C ILE A 435 8.22 22.78 13.31
N ARG A 436 7.77 23.31 14.44
CA ARG A 436 6.81 24.42 14.52
C ARG A 436 7.02 25.17 15.83
N ARG A 437 6.85 26.49 15.85
CA ARG A 437 7.02 27.32 17.05
C ARG A 437 6.16 26.82 18.20
N HIS A 438 6.75 26.72 19.39
CA HIS A 438 6.05 26.20 20.57
C HIS A 438 4.75 26.98 20.83
N GLY A 439 3.67 26.24 21.09
CA GLY A 439 2.36 26.80 21.39
C GLY A 439 1.54 27.27 20.17
N ALA A 440 2.08 27.24 18.94
CA ALA A 440 1.32 27.49 17.71
C ALA A 440 0.13 26.52 17.54
N LYS A 441 -0.90 26.93 16.78
CA LYS A 441 -2.18 26.20 16.66
C LYS A 441 -2.47 25.79 15.23
N THR A 442 -2.99 24.58 15.03
CA THR A 442 -3.35 24.04 13.72
C THR A 442 -4.67 24.65 13.22
N LYS A 443 -4.65 25.21 12.00
CA LYS A 443 -5.86 25.74 11.34
C LYS A 443 -6.63 24.61 10.65
N LEU A 444 -7.66 24.10 11.32
CA LEU A 444 -8.53 23.01 10.81
C LEU A 444 -9.22 23.31 9.46
N GLU A 445 -9.36 24.58 9.08
CA GLU A 445 -9.87 24.99 7.77
C GLU A 445 -8.87 24.78 6.62
N THR A 446 -7.57 24.93 6.87
CA THR A 446 -6.49 24.76 5.88
C THR A 446 -5.68 23.47 6.05
N SER A 447 -6.07 22.55 6.94
CA SER A 447 -5.38 21.27 7.21
C SER A 447 -5.19 20.33 6.00
N LEU A 448 -5.81 20.61 4.83
CA LEU A 448 -5.60 19.89 3.57
C LEU A 448 -5.02 20.78 2.44
N ALA A 449 -4.70 22.04 2.76
CA ALA A 449 -4.19 23.05 1.84
C ALA A 449 -2.67 23.24 1.99
N SER A 450 -1.92 22.13 2.01
CA SER A 450 -0.49 22.10 2.35
C SER A 450 0.45 22.78 1.34
N SER A 451 -0.01 23.16 0.15
CA SER A 451 0.71 23.99 -0.85
C SER A 451 0.18 25.44 -0.95
N HIS A 452 -0.46 25.93 0.11
CA HIS A 452 -1.00 27.29 0.23
C HIS A 452 -0.34 28.07 1.38
N CYS A 453 -0.43 29.40 1.35
CA CYS A 453 0.02 30.22 2.46
C CYS A 453 -0.86 30.02 3.70
N PRO A 454 -0.32 29.61 4.87
CA PRO A 454 -1.11 29.36 6.07
C PRO A 454 -1.71 30.64 6.67
N SER A 455 -1.22 31.83 6.30
CA SER A 455 -1.72 33.11 6.81
C SER A 455 -2.94 33.62 6.03
N CYS A 456 -2.92 33.60 4.68
CA CYS A 456 -3.99 34.17 3.84
C CYS A 456 -4.76 33.15 2.96
N GLY A 457 -4.28 31.92 2.85
CA GLY A 457 -4.86 30.88 1.99
C GLY A 457 -4.66 31.11 0.49
N ALA A 458 -3.77 32.02 0.08
CA ALA A 458 -3.39 32.18 -1.32
C ALA A 458 -2.54 30.98 -1.80
N PRO A 459 -2.68 30.55 -3.06
CA PRO A 459 -1.87 29.47 -3.63
C PRO A 459 -0.41 29.89 -3.68
N GLU A 460 0.47 28.97 -3.31
CA GLU A 460 1.88 29.26 -3.30
C GLU A 460 2.45 29.39 -4.72
N GLN A 461 3.40 30.31 -4.88
CA GLN A 461 4.20 30.47 -6.08
C GLN A 461 5.66 30.16 -5.73
N THR A 462 6.25 29.22 -6.48
CA THR A 462 7.68 28.89 -6.44
C THR A 462 8.52 30.14 -6.71
N GLY A 463 9.58 30.37 -5.92
CA GLY A 463 10.45 31.54 -6.05
C GLY A 463 11.64 31.47 -5.10
N SER A 464 12.50 32.49 -5.16
CA SER A 464 13.65 32.64 -4.26
C SER A 464 13.23 32.95 -2.81
N GLU A 465 12.20 33.77 -2.65
CA GLU A 465 11.79 34.28 -1.32
C GLU A 465 11.11 33.21 -0.47
N ASN A 466 11.28 33.28 0.85
CA ASN A 466 10.52 32.49 1.83
C ASN A 466 9.15 33.13 2.20
N GLU A 467 8.86 34.33 1.70
CA GLU A 467 7.61 35.06 1.95
C GLU A 467 6.46 34.72 0.98
N CYS A 468 5.24 34.91 1.48
CA CYS A 468 4.03 34.91 0.66
C CYS A 468 3.89 36.21 -0.13
N ALA A 469 4.03 36.12 -1.46
CA ALA A 469 3.90 37.24 -2.41
C ALA A 469 2.55 37.98 -2.41
N TYR A 470 1.56 37.54 -1.63
CA TYR A 470 0.25 38.19 -1.48
C TYR A 470 0.07 38.90 -0.13
N CYS A 471 0.84 38.57 0.91
CA CYS A 471 0.64 39.11 2.26
C CYS A 471 1.90 39.31 3.11
N GLY A 472 3.10 39.10 2.57
CA GLY A 472 4.38 39.30 3.29
C GLY A 472 4.64 38.34 4.45
N ALA A 473 3.80 37.32 4.65
CA ALA A 473 4.02 36.34 5.70
C ALA A 473 5.17 35.40 5.32
N VAL A 474 6.24 35.38 6.13
CA VAL A 474 7.29 34.36 6.08
C VAL A 474 6.65 32.98 6.30
N MET A 475 6.91 32.03 5.40
CA MET A 475 6.24 30.72 5.40
C MET A 475 7.09 29.57 5.99
N ASN A 476 8.38 29.78 6.22
CA ASN A 476 9.32 28.74 6.65
C ASN A 476 9.86 28.87 8.09
N ASP A 477 9.35 29.80 8.89
CA ASP A 477 9.88 30.13 10.23
C ASP A 477 9.21 29.39 11.41
N GLY A 478 8.30 28.46 11.10
CA GLY A 478 7.54 27.65 12.05
C GLY A 478 6.40 28.38 12.78
N LYS A 479 6.19 29.70 12.62
CA LYS A 479 5.18 30.46 13.40
C LYS A 479 3.74 30.10 13.05
N SER A 480 3.47 29.90 11.77
CA SER A 480 2.11 29.71 11.25
C SER A 480 1.77 28.27 10.87
N GLU A 481 2.78 27.42 10.65
CA GLU A 481 2.62 26.06 10.15
C GLU A 481 3.87 25.21 10.43
N TRP A 482 3.75 23.88 10.35
CA TRP A 482 4.88 22.96 10.34
C TRP A 482 5.77 23.16 9.10
N VAL A 483 7.08 23.15 9.33
CA VAL A 483 8.12 23.36 8.30
C VAL A 483 9.20 22.29 8.42
N LEU A 484 9.84 21.96 7.31
CA LEU A 484 10.85 20.91 7.22
C LEU A 484 12.19 21.44 7.74
N ASP A 485 12.79 20.73 8.70
CA ASP A 485 14.10 21.05 9.26
C ASP A 485 15.19 20.09 8.79
N ALA A 486 14.90 18.79 8.74
CA ALA A 486 15.84 17.78 8.25
C ALA A 486 15.15 16.62 7.53
N VAL A 487 15.89 15.98 6.63
CA VAL A 487 15.56 14.68 6.03
C VAL A 487 16.77 13.79 6.23
N VAL A 488 16.64 12.80 7.09
CA VAL A 488 17.76 11.95 7.54
C VAL A 488 17.39 10.47 7.30
N ASP A 489 18.36 9.62 7.00
CA ASP A 489 18.08 8.18 6.88
C ASP A 489 17.76 7.57 8.26
N ARG A 490 16.84 6.60 8.29
CA ARG A 490 16.43 5.90 9.52
C ARG A 490 17.58 5.20 10.24
N SER A 491 18.62 4.78 9.53
CA SER A 491 19.79 4.10 10.11
C SER A 491 20.77 5.04 10.82
N ASP A 492 20.62 6.36 10.66
CA ASP A 492 21.47 7.35 11.32
C ASP A 492 21.47 7.18 12.86
N PRO A 493 22.64 7.26 13.54
CA PRO A 493 22.73 7.04 14.97
C PRO A 493 21.85 7.96 15.83
N GLN A 494 21.74 9.25 15.48
CA GLN A 494 20.96 10.23 16.26
C GLN A 494 19.47 9.98 16.10
N VAL A 495 19.02 9.74 14.86
CA VAL A 495 17.64 9.35 14.56
C VAL A 495 17.31 8.05 15.27
N ARG A 496 18.18 7.05 15.22
CA ARG A 496 17.97 5.74 15.85
C ARG A 496 17.78 5.84 17.36
N GLU A 497 18.50 6.73 18.05
CA GLU A 497 18.30 6.96 19.49
C GLU A 497 16.92 7.59 19.78
N ILE A 498 16.50 8.59 19.01
CA ILE A 498 15.15 9.18 19.10
C ILE A 498 14.08 8.10 18.85
N LEU A 499 14.24 7.27 17.82
CA LEU A 499 13.29 6.20 17.48
C LEU A 499 13.23 5.09 18.54
N ASN A 500 14.34 4.75 19.19
CA ASN A 500 14.35 3.82 20.33
C ASN A 500 13.55 4.40 21.50
N ARG A 501 13.75 5.69 21.82
CA ARG A 501 13.04 6.41 22.89
C ARG A 501 11.54 6.52 22.62
N LEU A 502 11.15 6.85 21.39
CA LEU A 502 9.75 6.90 20.95
C LEU A 502 9.10 5.52 20.97
N SER A 503 9.75 4.48 20.43
CA SER A 503 9.17 3.13 20.40
C SER A 503 9.01 2.50 21.79
N ALA A 504 9.90 2.78 22.74
CA ALA A 504 9.73 2.40 24.14
C ALA A 504 8.49 3.06 24.78
N ALA A 505 8.26 4.35 24.53
CA ALA A 505 7.06 5.05 24.99
C ALA A 505 5.78 4.50 24.34
N ALA A 506 5.78 4.25 23.03
CA ALA A 506 4.66 3.67 22.29
C ALA A 506 4.27 2.27 22.82
N LYS A 507 5.26 1.44 23.16
CA LYS A 507 5.03 0.12 23.76
C LYS A 507 4.31 0.23 25.11
N LYS A 508 4.82 1.08 26.02
CA LYS A 508 4.20 1.32 27.33
C LYS A 508 2.75 1.80 27.20
N ILE A 509 2.49 2.75 26.30
CA ILE A 509 1.12 3.25 26.03
C ILE A 509 0.20 2.10 25.57
N THR A 510 0.69 1.24 24.67
CA THR A 510 -0.06 0.08 24.17
C THR A 510 -0.39 -0.92 25.28
N GLU A 511 0.58 -1.24 26.14
CA GLU A 511 0.41 -2.14 27.30
C GLU A 511 -0.60 -1.57 28.30
N GLU A 512 -0.56 -0.27 28.59
CA GLU A 512 -1.55 0.40 29.42
C GLU A 512 -2.98 0.36 28.83
N TYR A 513 -3.14 0.57 27.51
CA TYR A 513 -4.44 0.45 26.85
C TYR A 513 -4.98 -0.99 26.88
N GLN A 514 -4.12 -1.99 26.65
CA GLN A 514 -4.49 -3.41 26.73
C GLN A 514 -4.93 -3.80 28.15
N ALA A 515 -4.21 -3.37 29.18
CA ALA A 515 -4.59 -3.60 30.58
C ALA A 515 -5.95 -2.95 30.92
N LYS A 516 -6.18 -1.71 30.49
CA LYS A 516 -7.45 -0.98 30.66
C LYS A 516 -8.61 -1.64 29.91
N ALA A 517 -8.36 -2.24 28.74
CA ALA A 517 -9.35 -3.00 27.98
C ALA A 517 -9.69 -4.34 28.65
N ALA A 518 -8.68 -5.12 29.05
CA ALA A 518 -8.86 -6.39 29.77
C ALA A 518 -9.68 -6.22 31.05
N ALA A 519 -9.42 -5.16 31.83
CA ALA A 519 -10.19 -4.82 33.03
C ALA A 519 -11.68 -4.51 32.74
N ARG A 520 -12.01 -3.93 31.56
CA ARG A 520 -13.40 -3.64 31.16
C ARG A 520 -14.16 -4.89 30.71
N HIS A 521 -13.49 -5.86 30.11
CA HIS A 521 -14.12 -7.11 29.64
C HIS A 521 -14.54 -8.08 30.77
N GLY A 522 -14.27 -7.75 32.04
CA GLY A 522 -14.83 -8.47 33.20
C GLY A 522 -16.35 -8.27 33.42
N ALA A 523 -16.97 -7.29 32.77
CA ALA A 523 -18.41 -7.06 32.83
C ALA A 523 -19.17 -7.84 31.73
N LYS A 524 -20.36 -8.38 32.07
CA LYS A 524 -21.11 -9.29 31.19
C LYS A 524 -21.71 -8.60 29.96
N GLY A 525 -21.17 -8.94 28.79
CA GLY A 525 -21.91 -8.95 27.52
C GLY A 525 -21.72 -7.73 26.62
N GLY A 526 -21.64 -8.00 25.31
CA GLY A 526 -21.64 -6.99 24.25
C GLY A 526 -20.31 -6.90 23.49
N VAL A 527 -20.40 -7.05 22.15
CA VAL A 527 -19.36 -6.82 21.14
C VAL A 527 -18.09 -7.70 21.28
N ALA A 528 -17.86 -8.56 20.29
CA ALA A 528 -16.57 -9.23 20.15
C ALA A 528 -15.47 -8.18 19.93
N ALA A 529 -14.31 -8.36 20.55
CA ALA A 529 -13.16 -7.51 20.27
C ALA A 529 -12.86 -7.51 18.75
N PRO A 530 -12.48 -6.36 18.14
CA PRO A 530 -12.08 -6.34 16.73
C PRO A 530 -11.00 -7.40 16.48
N PRO A 531 -11.04 -8.14 15.34
CA PRO A 531 -10.05 -9.16 15.05
C PRO A 531 -8.62 -8.62 15.14
N LEU A 532 -7.81 -9.23 16.02
CA LEU A 532 -6.40 -8.90 16.17
C LEU A 532 -5.65 -9.36 14.91
N ASP A 533 -5.10 -8.38 14.18
CA ASP A 533 -4.20 -8.54 13.04
C ASP A 533 -4.80 -9.25 11.81
N GLU A 534 -5.86 -8.68 11.25
CA GLU A 534 -6.19 -8.90 9.83
C GLU A 534 -5.39 -7.95 8.94
N PHE A 535 -4.13 -8.34 8.67
CA PHE A 535 -3.22 -7.72 7.70
C PHE A 535 -2.71 -6.31 8.04
N GLY A 536 -1.99 -6.17 9.16
CA GLY A 536 -1.10 -5.02 9.38
C GLY A 536 0.00 -4.90 8.30
N VAL A 537 0.32 -6.00 7.62
CA VAL A 537 1.37 -6.11 6.59
C VAL A 537 0.77 -6.24 5.18
N SER A 538 1.27 -5.42 4.26
CA SER A 538 0.90 -5.41 2.83
C SER A 538 1.50 -6.61 2.07
N GLY A 539 0.89 -6.97 0.94
CA GLY A 539 1.31 -8.13 0.15
C GLY A 539 2.77 -8.05 -0.30
N ILE A 540 3.19 -6.88 -0.78
CA ILE A 540 4.55 -6.64 -1.26
C ILE A 540 5.64 -6.88 -0.19
N GLU A 541 5.38 -6.57 1.08
CA GLU A 541 6.37 -6.79 2.15
C GLU A 541 6.55 -8.29 2.43
N LEU A 542 5.47 -9.07 2.44
CA LEU A 542 5.56 -10.52 2.61
C LEU A 542 6.30 -11.18 1.44
N LEU A 543 6.02 -10.73 0.20
CA LEU A 543 6.77 -11.18 -0.98
C LEU A 543 8.27 -10.89 -0.84
N ARG A 544 8.65 -9.68 -0.41
CA ARG A 544 10.06 -9.32 -0.17
C ARG A 544 10.72 -10.26 0.82
N TRP A 545 10.07 -10.56 1.95
CA TRP A 545 10.61 -11.51 2.93
C TRP A 545 10.69 -12.94 2.40
N THR A 546 9.64 -13.46 1.75
CA THR A 546 9.67 -14.82 1.19
C THR A 546 10.79 -14.97 0.16
N VAL A 547 10.94 -14.01 -0.76
CA VAL A 547 12.01 -14.02 -1.78
C VAL A 547 13.40 -13.89 -1.14
N ALA A 548 13.59 -12.98 -0.20
CA ALA A 548 14.86 -12.78 0.49
C ALA A 548 15.28 -14.00 1.34
N MET A 549 14.32 -14.66 1.98
CA MET A 549 14.57 -15.88 2.74
C MET A 549 14.86 -17.07 1.82
N MET A 550 14.15 -17.23 0.69
CA MET A 550 14.47 -18.26 -0.29
C MET A 550 15.90 -18.06 -0.83
N LEU A 551 16.21 -16.88 -1.38
CA LEU A 551 17.54 -16.53 -1.95
C LEU A 551 18.73 -16.56 -0.98
N ALA A 552 18.53 -16.79 0.32
CA ALA A 552 19.62 -16.89 1.30
C ALA A 552 20.60 -18.08 1.06
N ASP A 553 20.26 -19.04 0.19
CA ASP A 553 21.17 -20.09 -0.31
C ASP A 553 21.68 -19.83 -1.75
N GLY A 554 21.28 -18.71 -2.36
CA GLY A 554 21.78 -18.24 -3.65
C GLY A 554 20.92 -18.58 -4.87
N HIS A 555 19.82 -19.33 -4.72
CA HIS A 555 18.92 -19.63 -5.84
C HIS A 555 17.43 -19.62 -5.45
N ILE A 556 16.55 -19.76 -6.45
CA ILE A 556 15.12 -20.05 -6.31
C ILE A 556 14.84 -21.22 -7.25
N ASP A 557 14.28 -22.32 -6.74
CA ASP A 557 13.90 -23.48 -7.54
C ASP A 557 12.47 -23.36 -8.14
N ASN A 558 12.07 -24.33 -8.97
CA ASN A 558 10.76 -24.30 -9.63
C ASN A 558 9.56 -24.46 -8.66
N LYS A 559 9.75 -25.07 -7.49
CA LYS A 559 8.72 -25.17 -6.45
C LYS A 559 8.62 -23.87 -5.68
N GLU A 560 9.76 -23.30 -5.26
CA GLU A 560 9.84 -22.00 -4.59
C GLU A 560 9.22 -20.90 -5.45
N MET A 561 9.51 -20.89 -6.75
CA MET A 561 8.89 -19.98 -7.71
C MET A 561 7.35 -20.14 -7.78
N ASN A 562 6.83 -21.35 -7.63
CA ASN A 562 5.38 -21.59 -7.60
C ASN A 562 4.75 -21.19 -6.25
N MET A 563 5.43 -21.42 -5.12
CA MET A 563 5.02 -20.93 -3.79
C MET A 563 4.93 -19.39 -3.78
N ILE A 564 5.94 -18.72 -4.35
CA ILE A 564 5.98 -17.27 -4.52
C ILE A 564 4.79 -16.78 -5.33
N ARG A 565 4.45 -17.46 -6.44
CA ARG A 565 3.30 -17.09 -7.31
C ARG A 565 1.95 -17.25 -6.63
N ASP A 566 1.75 -18.31 -5.86
CA ASP A 566 0.50 -18.49 -5.11
C ASP A 566 0.33 -17.43 -4.01
N LEU A 567 1.40 -17.17 -3.23
CA LEU A 567 1.45 -16.11 -2.23
C LEU A 567 1.16 -14.72 -2.85
N ALA A 568 1.70 -14.46 -4.04
CA ALA A 568 1.48 -13.24 -4.80
C ALA A 568 0.05 -13.11 -5.32
N GLY A 569 -0.51 -14.17 -5.90
CA GLY A 569 -1.89 -14.23 -6.38
C GLY A 569 -2.92 -14.01 -5.26
N LYS A 570 -2.67 -14.58 -4.07
CA LYS A 570 -3.45 -14.36 -2.84
C LYS A 570 -3.38 -12.92 -2.29
N ARG A 571 -2.59 -12.02 -2.90
CA ARG A 571 -2.28 -10.66 -2.41
C ARG A 571 -2.30 -9.57 -3.49
N ASP A 572 -2.97 -9.80 -4.63
CA ASP A 572 -3.03 -8.87 -5.78
C ASP A 572 -1.66 -8.47 -6.35
N ILE A 573 -0.60 -9.25 -6.12
CA ILE A 573 0.77 -8.91 -6.55
C ILE A 573 1.00 -9.41 -7.98
N PRO A 574 1.41 -8.57 -8.94
CA PRO A 574 1.66 -9.02 -10.32
C PRO A 574 2.99 -9.73 -10.52
N GLU A 575 3.06 -10.62 -11.52
CA GLU A 575 4.27 -11.37 -11.91
C GLU A 575 5.49 -10.49 -12.16
N ALA A 576 5.36 -9.34 -12.83
CA ALA A 576 6.49 -8.43 -13.03
C ALA A 576 7.05 -7.85 -11.71
N ARG A 577 6.19 -7.62 -10.71
CA ARG A 577 6.62 -7.17 -9.38
C ARG A 577 7.29 -8.32 -8.60
N ILE A 578 6.88 -9.57 -8.84
CA ILE A 578 7.61 -10.76 -8.36
C ILE A 578 9.02 -10.78 -8.96
N GLN A 579 9.14 -10.72 -10.29
CA GLN A 579 10.43 -10.75 -10.98
C GLN A 579 11.33 -9.59 -10.57
N GLN A 580 10.80 -8.37 -10.43
CA GLN A 580 11.55 -7.21 -9.94
C GLN A 580 12.10 -7.44 -8.52
N VAL A 581 11.30 -8.00 -7.61
CA VAL A 581 11.76 -8.31 -6.24
C VAL A 581 12.85 -9.40 -6.27
N ILE A 582 12.70 -10.42 -7.12
CA ILE A 582 13.71 -11.46 -7.32
C ILE A 582 15.02 -10.87 -7.89
N GLU A 583 14.94 -9.91 -8.81
CA GLU A 583 16.10 -9.22 -9.37
C GLU A 583 16.76 -8.27 -8.37
N GLU A 584 15.99 -7.53 -7.57
CA GLU A 584 16.51 -6.69 -6.48
C GLU A 584 17.33 -7.55 -5.49
N PHE A 585 16.77 -8.67 -5.02
CA PHE A 585 17.46 -9.52 -4.05
C PHE A 585 18.62 -10.32 -4.66
N LYS A 586 18.58 -10.69 -5.95
CA LYS A 586 19.74 -11.28 -6.66
C LYS A 586 20.89 -10.31 -6.91
N ALA A 587 20.63 -9.00 -6.86
CA ALA A 587 21.66 -7.97 -7.04
C ALA A 587 22.42 -7.60 -5.76
N VAL A 588 22.05 -8.15 -4.60
CA VAL A 588 22.63 -7.81 -3.29
C VAL A 588 23.35 -9.02 -2.69
N ILE A 589 24.48 -8.76 -2.00
CA ILE A 589 25.39 -9.78 -1.45
C ILE A 589 24.71 -10.68 -0.40
N ASP A 590 23.86 -10.10 0.44
CA ASP A 590 23.11 -10.79 1.48
C ASP A 590 21.63 -10.37 1.41
N PRO A 591 20.75 -11.21 0.82
CA PRO A 591 19.32 -10.92 0.73
C PRO A 591 18.62 -10.76 2.09
N ALA A 592 19.05 -11.52 3.11
CA ALA A 592 18.45 -11.49 4.45
C ALA A 592 18.75 -10.17 5.17
N VAL A 593 20.00 -9.70 5.11
CA VAL A 593 20.40 -8.40 5.66
C VAL A 593 19.74 -7.25 4.87
N HIS A 594 19.62 -7.36 3.54
CA HIS A 594 18.96 -6.34 2.71
C HIS A 594 17.48 -6.18 3.06
N VAL A 595 16.75 -7.28 3.29
CA VAL A 595 15.33 -7.19 3.70
C VAL A 595 15.18 -6.69 5.14
N MET A 596 16.08 -7.06 6.07
CA MET A 596 16.11 -6.52 7.44
C MET A 596 16.31 -5.00 7.47
N GLN A 597 17.08 -4.44 6.54
CA GLN A 597 17.31 -3.00 6.43
C GLN A 597 16.16 -2.27 5.74
N THR A 598 15.62 -2.84 4.65
CA THR A 598 14.63 -2.15 3.78
C THR A 598 13.16 -2.36 4.17
N SER A 599 12.80 -3.45 4.86
CA SER A 599 11.40 -3.80 5.11
C SER A 599 10.74 -3.04 6.27
N LYS A 600 9.41 -2.97 6.20
CA LYS A 600 8.50 -2.42 7.22
C LYS A 600 8.23 -3.40 8.38
N ILE A 601 8.64 -4.66 8.26
CA ILE A 601 8.50 -5.76 9.25
C ILE A 601 9.88 -6.09 9.84
N ASN A 602 9.94 -6.64 11.05
CA ASN A 602 11.17 -7.24 11.59
C ASN A 602 11.29 -8.72 11.18
N ALA A 603 12.48 -9.28 11.32
CA ALA A 603 12.72 -10.73 11.30
C ALA A 603 12.32 -11.35 12.65
N ASP A 604 11.02 -11.61 12.86
CA ASP A 604 10.50 -12.18 14.12
C ASP A 604 9.37 -13.21 13.91
N THR A 605 8.80 -13.72 15.01
CA THR A 605 7.69 -14.69 14.98
C THR A 605 6.39 -14.11 14.37
N GLU A 606 6.23 -12.78 14.36
CA GLU A 606 5.05 -12.15 13.76
C GLU A 606 5.15 -12.14 12.24
N LEU A 607 6.34 -11.95 11.66
CA LEU A 607 6.57 -12.19 10.23
C LEU A 607 6.09 -13.59 9.80
N LEU A 608 6.48 -14.63 10.54
CA LEU A 608 6.07 -16.01 10.23
C LEU A 608 4.55 -16.19 10.42
N ARG A 609 3.95 -15.57 11.44
CA ARG A 609 2.49 -15.52 11.64
C ARG A 609 1.77 -14.87 10.46
N TYR A 610 2.29 -13.78 9.90
CA TYR A 610 1.69 -13.15 8.72
C TYR A 610 1.76 -14.03 7.46
N ILE A 611 2.90 -14.68 7.20
CA ILE A 611 3.03 -15.60 6.05
C ILE A 611 2.08 -16.79 6.22
N ALA A 612 2.03 -17.39 7.41
CA ALA A 612 1.09 -18.46 7.75
C ALA A 612 -0.38 -18.06 7.55
N ARG A 613 -0.78 -16.85 7.98
CA ARG A 613 -2.14 -16.32 7.80
C ARG A 613 -2.52 -16.06 6.33
N VAL A 614 -1.54 -15.82 5.43
CA VAL A 614 -1.82 -15.67 3.99
C VAL A 614 -1.92 -17.02 3.30
N ALA A 615 -1.06 -17.98 3.63
CA ALA A 615 -1.16 -19.33 3.11
C ALA A 615 -2.53 -19.96 3.45
N LEU A 616 -2.89 -19.91 4.74
CA LEU A 616 -4.18 -20.36 5.31
C LEU A 616 -5.43 -19.57 4.86
N ALA A 617 -5.33 -18.64 3.90
CA ALA A 617 -6.45 -17.77 3.52
C ALA A 617 -7.65 -18.51 2.90
N ASP A 618 -7.45 -19.71 2.35
CA ASP A 618 -8.52 -20.60 1.89
C ASP A 618 -8.96 -21.65 2.94
N GLY A 619 -8.21 -21.78 4.04
CA GLY A 619 -8.37 -22.74 5.15
C GLY A 619 -7.31 -23.85 5.20
N LYS A 620 -6.56 -24.06 4.12
CA LYS A 620 -5.62 -25.18 3.93
C LYS A 620 -4.17 -24.71 3.91
N LEU A 621 -3.28 -25.70 3.91
CA LEU A 621 -1.90 -25.55 3.49
C LEU A 621 -1.62 -26.64 2.46
N THR A 622 -1.08 -26.25 1.32
CA THR A 622 -0.41 -27.20 0.41
C THR A 622 0.88 -27.73 1.05
N PRO A 623 1.39 -28.89 0.60
CA PRO A 623 2.75 -29.33 0.93
C PRO A 623 3.78 -28.23 0.63
N GLU A 624 3.61 -27.53 -0.50
CA GLU A 624 4.47 -26.46 -0.97
C GLU A 624 4.48 -25.25 -0.02
N GLU A 625 3.31 -24.74 0.41
CA GLU A 625 3.24 -23.67 1.41
C GLU A 625 3.80 -24.09 2.77
N THR A 626 3.62 -25.36 3.15
CA THR A 626 4.17 -25.89 4.41
C THR A 626 5.69 -25.90 4.37
N ASP A 627 6.28 -26.26 3.22
CA ASP A 627 7.73 -26.26 2.98
C ASP A 627 8.29 -24.83 2.96
N MET A 628 7.65 -23.89 2.25
CA MET A 628 7.96 -22.45 2.28
C MET A 628 8.03 -21.91 3.72
N ILE A 629 6.98 -22.17 4.52
CA ILE A 629 6.88 -21.67 5.90
C ILE A 629 7.97 -22.30 6.78
N LYS A 630 8.34 -23.56 6.55
CA LYS A 630 9.43 -24.22 7.29
C LYS A 630 10.81 -23.68 6.89
N THR A 631 11.06 -23.43 5.61
CA THR A 631 12.29 -22.77 5.13
C THR A 631 12.44 -21.36 5.71
N VAL A 632 11.38 -20.53 5.67
CA VAL A 632 11.39 -19.19 6.28
C VAL A 632 11.58 -19.27 7.80
N GLY A 633 10.80 -20.09 8.50
CA GLY A 633 10.89 -20.21 9.96
C GLY A 633 12.24 -20.72 10.45
N THR A 634 12.87 -21.65 9.73
CA THR A 634 14.22 -22.15 10.05
C THR A 634 15.28 -21.08 9.80
N LYS A 635 15.18 -20.30 8.70
CA LYS A 635 16.05 -19.16 8.42
C LYS A 635 15.84 -17.99 9.42
N LEU A 636 14.70 -17.95 10.13
CA LEU A 636 14.43 -17.09 11.31
C LEU A 636 14.87 -17.73 12.66
N GLY A 637 15.48 -18.91 12.66
CA GLY A 637 16.01 -19.56 13.87
C GLY A 637 14.99 -20.34 14.73
N LEU A 638 13.78 -20.59 14.22
CA LEU A 638 12.73 -21.34 14.92
C LEU A 638 12.85 -22.85 14.68
N SER A 639 12.46 -23.68 15.65
CA SER A 639 12.44 -25.13 15.45
C SER A 639 11.22 -25.56 14.65
N GLY A 640 11.31 -26.71 13.96
CA GLY A 640 10.17 -27.29 13.25
C GLY A 640 8.94 -27.55 14.14
N ILE A 641 9.13 -27.75 15.44
CA ILE A 641 8.05 -27.94 16.42
C ILE A 641 7.33 -26.60 16.68
N ASP A 642 8.08 -25.50 16.84
CA ASP A 642 7.51 -24.16 17.05
C ASP A 642 6.68 -23.72 15.83
N ILE A 643 7.20 -24.02 14.62
CA ILE A 643 6.53 -23.74 13.36
C ILE A 643 5.23 -24.57 13.25
N ASP A 644 5.27 -25.87 13.53
CA ASP A 644 4.07 -26.73 13.51
C ASP A 644 3.05 -26.36 14.61
N MET A 645 3.48 -25.81 15.75
CA MET A 645 2.57 -25.26 16.77
C MET A 645 1.95 -23.93 16.33
N LEU A 646 2.73 -23.03 15.73
CA LEU A 646 2.26 -21.74 15.20
C LEU A 646 1.21 -21.96 14.10
N LEU A 647 1.48 -22.86 13.14
CA LEU A 647 0.53 -23.20 12.08
C LEU A 647 -0.81 -23.72 12.63
N LYS A 648 -0.78 -24.60 13.64
CA LYS A 648 -1.99 -25.10 14.32
C LYS A 648 -2.71 -24.00 15.09
N ARG A 649 -1.98 -23.08 15.71
CA ARG A 649 -2.54 -21.92 16.44
C ARG A 649 -3.26 -20.97 15.49
N GLU A 650 -2.63 -20.56 14.39
CA GLU A 650 -3.24 -19.62 13.44
C GLU A 650 -4.40 -20.26 12.66
N ARG A 651 -4.31 -21.52 12.22
CA ARG A 651 -5.46 -22.21 11.59
C ARG A 651 -6.66 -22.32 12.55
N ARG A 652 -6.41 -22.52 13.85
CA ARG A 652 -7.46 -22.49 14.88
C ARG A 652 -8.02 -21.07 15.11
N ALA A 653 -7.20 -20.03 15.03
CA ALA A 653 -7.64 -18.63 15.16
C ALA A 653 -8.54 -18.24 13.97
N ILE A 654 -8.06 -18.45 12.74
CA ILE A 654 -8.80 -18.17 11.49
C ILE A 654 -10.13 -18.92 11.46
N PHE A 655 -10.21 -20.14 12.01
CA PHE A 655 -11.46 -20.89 12.13
C PHE A 655 -12.48 -20.26 13.11
N GLN A 656 -12.06 -19.56 14.16
CA GLN A 656 -12.99 -18.80 15.02
C GLN A 656 -13.35 -17.45 14.38
N GLU A 657 -12.38 -16.73 13.82
CA GLU A 657 -12.59 -15.50 13.03
C GLU A 657 -13.64 -15.74 11.92
N ALA A 658 -13.52 -16.86 11.20
CA ALA A 658 -14.46 -17.31 10.18
C ALA A 658 -15.88 -17.57 10.73
N LYS A 659 -16.00 -18.15 11.93
CA LYS A 659 -17.30 -18.36 12.58
C LYS A 659 -17.95 -17.06 13.00
N ASP A 660 -17.20 -16.12 13.56
CA ASP A 660 -17.75 -14.83 13.98
C ASP A 660 -18.13 -13.95 12.77
N ILE A 661 -17.38 -13.97 11.67
CA ILE A 661 -17.80 -13.38 10.39
C ILE A 661 -19.13 -13.99 9.91
N LEU A 662 -19.23 -15.33 9.85
CA LEU A 662 -20.43 -16.03 9.39
C LEU A 662 -21.62 -15.92 10.36
N ARG A 663 -21.38 -15.59 11.63
CA ARG A 663 -22.38 -15.27 12.64
C ARG A 663 -22.90 -13.84 12.49
N ASN A 664 -22.01 -12.87 12.33
CA ASN A 664 -22.35 -11.45 12.15
C ASN A 664 -23.02 -11.17 10.79
N MET A 665 -22.88 -12.09 9.83
CA MET A 665 -23.58 -12.06 8.54
C MET A 665 -25.01 -12.65 8.57
N LYS A 666 -25.49 -13.18 9.70
CA LYS A 666 -26.91 -13.56 9.86
C LYS A 666 -27.77 -12.34 10.22
N PRO A 667 -28.98 -12.20 9.63
CA PRO A 667 -29.93 -11.15 9.99
C PRO A 667 -30.57 -11.39 11.38
#